data_AF-A0A821SAY2-F1
#
_entry.id   AF-A0A821SAY2-F1
#
_cell.length_a   1.000
_cell.length_b   1.000
_cell.length_c   1.000
_cell.angle_alpha   90.00
_cell.angle_beta   90.00
_cell.angle_gamma   90.00
#
_symmetry.space_group_name_H-M   'P 1'
#
loop_
_entity.id
_entity.type
_entity.pdbx_description
1 polymer ?
#
loop_
_entity_poly.entity_id
_entity_poly.type
_entity_poly.pdbx_seq_one_letter_code
_entity_poly.pdbx_strand_id
1 'polypeptide(L)'
;MVDNPDKLCTICLRKFSSLLKSDQLIWKKQIEEQVDRVYREEKHQAKLNLTEQQKRKHHRGESCRIDEELPIQSINNTYDKIIFHNQRLFIEYFLHGYCPLNSILSEHLVNYLVAHDQLNDFTLSLFSSNTTCLKRFIINVKYLSRLQCHILNQHPNIIELDIIFTDSNSNRTINMTNEGFYQHICPSIYSKFDEIYTIYGPFILHHLYSQLQTETRRSSISNNTLLQTESRRNSMSNNSLLSTEPRRNSISNNSLLQSLPNSSDEFSHHKLLNGIFNNLHPLTIERLKILSLSHYKFFAASHSTAARKSSLVDMSPLTKCSTIPSSTMSTPVNFIPTNLRLLLKFTNLTSLNLSSTDIKNPCIDIIIDSLHNIDTFDLSSCRSIKLFNSLLKLSSKLKWLNLYNCCFHMQQNPNIYHILYQLKYLEYLDISNDNTFDNNNNNNNSIIDNENDINKFLRQDNCLPRLKHFDISGQKIISSISLRQFLLNHKNLQFLGLFLTNEKYSPSIFDINDLCYSKYRHYTYDLQHIQTILLTENDLILYEPYLIESLTRYRDRSGFVQKILYYIFFLTRSFHSKQQNLLIELILHIMSIHSNLQNVQMASTACIYNLTRTPITEHIHIKNLSQIVQATMNAMATFPNQQQLQKNCLLTLCSDRILHEPYFNFCLLATLVMHNLLNYTDLAIIQPGVAILSLLTTRLTIDECTKLGSIINLKRLIQLIEQQIDRLQAIQLNQNQQAHNEQNQQTLTDIDITLNHSQQLTSDDTLRFCLSLLWNLTDENGIVCENFIKSMGLQLFQRLLNLFSTDTIVLTKIVGLLSNIAEVSHLKIYLYSIDIIPLMQKYLTEAILDVAFSAVGILAHLLYEQNDNEINLELCQQMRETIVSWQKPHTNMVTY
;
A
#
# COMPACT_ATOMS: atom_id res chain seq x y z
N MET A 1 -57.40 9.14 9.26
CA MET A 1 -57.09 10.14 10.30
C MET A 1 -55.59 10.11 10.56
N VAL A 2 -54.76 10.79 9.78
CA VAL A 2 -54.63 12.25 9.71
C VAL A 2 -54.32 12.65 8.26
N ASP A 3 -55.13 13.54 7.69
CA ASP A 3 -55.08 13.96 6.27
C ASP A 3 -54.00 15.02 5.98
N ASN A 4 -52.89 15.01 6.73
CA ASN A 4 -51.82 15.97 6.53
C ASN A 4 -50.43 15.36 6.81
N PRO A 5 -49.69 14.93 5.76
CA PRO A 5 -48.38 14.30 5.88
C PRO A 5 -47.32 15.21 6.51
N ASP A 6 -47.42 16.54 6.36
CA ASP A 6 -46.48 17.49 6.98
C ASP A 6 -46.62 17.50 8.50
N LYS A 7 -47.85 17.34 9.00
CA LYS A 7 -48.13 17.29 10.44
C LYS A 7 -47.60 15.99 11.07
N LEU A 8 -47.69 14.87 10.33
CA LEU A 8 -47.10 13.58 10.73
C LEU A 8 -45.57 13.67 10.73
N CYS A 9 -44.97 14.26 9.69
CA CYS A 9 -43.54 14.50 9.58
C CYS A 9 -43.02 15.36 10.75
N THR A 10 -43.73 16.43 11.10
CA THR A 10 -43.36 17.31 12.21
C THR A 10 -43.38 16.59 13.57
N ILE A 11 -44.35 15.70 13.78
CA ILE A 11 -44.46 14.90 15.01
C ILE A 11 -43.33 13.86 15.08
N CYS A 12 -43.04 13.18 13.96
CA CYS A 12 -41.93 12.23 13.84
C CYS A 12 -40.57 12.91 14.07
N LEU A 13 -40.33 14.08 13.47
CA LEU A 13 -39.10 14.86 13.65
C LEU A 13 -38.90 15.33 15.09
N ARG A 14 -39.98 15.75 15.77
CA ARG A 14 -39.91 16.11 17.21
C ARG A 14 -39.60 14.91 18.09
N LYS A 15 -40.20 13.75 17.82
CA LYS A 15 -39.93 12.50 18.57
C LYS A 15 -38.51 11.99 18.30
N PHE A 16 -38.04 12.07 17.06
CA PHE A 16 -36.68 11.68 16.66
C PHE A 16 -35.62 12.61 17.26
N SER A 17 -35.85 13.93 17.28
CA SER A 17 -34.96 14.90 17.93
C SER A 17 -34.92 14.74 19.46
N SER A 18 -36.04 14.34 20.07
CA SER A 18 -36.11 13.99 21.50
C SER A 18 -35.30 12.75 21.83
N LEU A 19 -35.38 11.69 20.99
CA LEU A 19 -34.62 10.45 21.14
C LEU A 19 -33.10 10.67 20.97
N LEU A 20 -32.70 11.45 19.96
CA LEU A 20 -31.30 11.82 19.72
C LEU A 20 -30.68 12.60 20.89
N LYS A 21 -31.42 13.51 21.54
CA LYS A 21 -30.93 14.27 22.69
C LYS A 21 -30.78 13.41 23.95
N SER A 22 -31.65 12.42 24.16
CA SER A 22 -31.51 11.48 25.28
C SER A 22 -30.32 10.53 25.09
N ASP A 23 -30.06 10.08 23.86
CA ASP A 23 -28.94 9.17 23.57
C ASP A 23 -27.58 9.88 23.57
N GLN A 24 -27.51 11.15 23.14
CA GLN A 24 -26.27 11.94 23.13
C GLN A 24 -25.65 12.14 24.52
N LEU A 25 -26.48 12.30 25.57
CA LEU A 25 -26.04 12.42 26.97
C LEU A 25 -25.54 11.08 27.52
N ILE A 26 -26.16 9.97 27.11
CA ILE A 26 -25.78 8.61 27.53
C ILE A 26 -24.47 8.21 26.87
N TRP A 27 -24.32 8.46 25.57
CA TRP A 27 -23.13 8.07 24.79
C TRP A 27 -21.90 8.90 25.16
N LYS A 28 -22.07 10.21 25.36
CA LYS A 28 -20.98 11.07 25.86
C LYS A 28 -20.46 10.58 27.20
N LYS A 29 -21.36 10.26 28.13
CA LYS A 29 -21.01 9.76 29.46
C LYS A 29 -20.34 8.39 29.40
N GLN A 30 -20.81 7.47 28.55
CA GLN A 30 -20.20 6.16 28.36
C GLN A 30 -18.80 6.23 27.73
N ILE A 31 -18.58 7.13 26.77
CA ILE A 31 -17.25 7.33 26.14
C ILE A 31 -16.29 7.99 27.13
N GLU A 32 -16.73 9.04 27.84
CA GLU A 32 -15.94 9.67 28.90
C GLU A 32 -15.57 8.66 29.99
N GLU A 33 -16.52 7.82 30.44
CA GLU A 33 -16.28 6.76 31.43
C GLU A 33 -15.30 5.66 30.94
N GLN A 34 -15.35 5.29 29.65
CA GLN A 34 -14.45 4.30 29.07
C GLN A 34 -13.03 4.83 28.90
N VAL A 35 -12.87 6.08 28.42
CA VAL A 35 -11.58 6.75 28.32
C VAL A 35 -10.96 6.93 29.71
N ASP A 36 -11.76 7.36 30.69
CA ASP A 36 -11.32 7.51 32.08
C ASP A 36 -10.93 6.17 32.73
N ARG A 37 -11.66 5.08 32.41
CA ARG A 37 -11.37 3.74 32.94
C ARG A 37 -10.03 3.24 32.41
N VAL A 38 -9.82 3.30 31.10
CA VAL A 38 -8.57 2.85 30.45
C VAL A 38 -7.38 3.71 30.91
N TYR A 39 -7.56 5.03 30.98
CA TYR A 39 -6.53 5.93 31.50
C TYR A 39 -6.16 5.61 32.96
N ARG A 40 -7.14 5.27 33.81
CA ARG A 40 -6.89 4.86 35.21
C ARG A 40 -6.21 3.50 35.29
N GLU A 41 -6.64 2.51 34.51
CA GLU A 41 -6.05 1.17 34.46
C GLU A 41 -4.58 1.23 34.02
N GLU A 42 -4.28 1.95 32.92
CA GLU A 42 -2.91 2.07 32.42
C GLU A 42 -2.01 2.94 33.31
N LYS A 43 -2.55 4.01 33.93
CA LYS A 43 -1.82 4.79 34.96
C LYS A 43 -1.52 3.94 36.19
N HIS A 44 -2.42 3.04 36.58
CA HIS A 44 -2.21 2.09 37.66
C HIS A 44 -1.14 1.05 37.30
N GLN A 45 -1.14 0.57 36.05
CA GLN A 45 -0.16 -0.39 35.54
C GLN A 45 1.23 0.24 35.36
N ALA A 46 1.30 1.48 34.91
CA ALA A 46 2.53 2.27 34.86
C ALA A 46 3.09 2.52 36.27
N LYS A 47 2.24 2.83 37.26
CA LYS A 47 2.66 2.92 38.67
C LYS A 47 3.16 1.59 39.21
N LEU A 48 2.48 0.48 38.94
CA LEU A 48 2.92 -0.86 39.36
C LEU A 48 4.28 -1.21 38.76
N ASN A 49 4.50 -0.92 37.47
CA ASN A 49 5.77 -1.14 36.78
C ASN A 49 6.89 -0.25 37.33
N LEU A 50 6.60 1.01 37.68
CA LEU A 50 7.56 1.89 38.37
C LEU A 50 7.90 1.37 39.77
N THR A 51 6.90 0.87 40.50
CA THR A 51 7.07 0.31 41.85
C THR A 51 7.90 -0.97 41.80
N GLU A 52 7.69 -1.82 40.79
CA GLU A 52 8.53 -3.00 40.55
C GLU A 52 9.95 -2.63 40.12
N GLN A 53 10.12 -1.63 39.25
CA GLN A 53 11.46 -1.15 38.86
C GLN A 53 12.21 -0.56 40.05
N GLN A 54 11.55 0.21 40.91
CA GLN A 54 12.14 0.73 42.14
C GLN A 54 12.52 -0.39 43.12
N LYS A 55 11.68 -1.43 43.27
CA LYS A 55 12.02 -2.64 44.05
C LYS A 55 13.21 -3.40 43.46
N ARG A 56 13.32 -3.51 42.13
CA ARG A 56 14.46 -4.14 41.44
C ARG A 56 15.76 -3.32 41.56
N LYS A 57 15.69 -1.99 41.51
CA LYS A 57 16.83 -1.09 41.77
C LYS A 57 17.29 -1.16 43.23
N HIS A 58 16.36 -1.24 44.18
CA HIS A 58 16.66 -1.38 45.61
C HIS A 58 17.34 -2.72 45.95
N HIS A 59 16.95 -3.82 45.28
CA HIS A 59 17.64 -5.10 45.39
C HIS A 59 19.04 -5.13 44.76
N ARG A 60 19.37 -4.17 43.90
CA ARG A 60 20.70 -4.04 43.26
C ARG A 60 21.62 -3.02 43.95
N GLY A 61 21.18 -2.40 45.06
CA GLY A 61 21.98 -1.44 45.82
C GLY A 61 22.11 -0.04 45.18
N GLU A 62 21.25 0.29 44.22
CA GLU A 62 21.26 1.59 43.52
C GLU A 62 20.39 2.63 44.26
N SER A 63 20.89 3.85 44.48
CA SER A 63 20.15 4.92 45.16
C SER A 63 19.00 5.46 44.29
N CYS A 64 17.75 5.37 44.76
CA CYS A 64 16.59 5.99 44.10
C CYS A 64 16.48 7.48 44.45
N ARG A 65 16.48 8.36 43.43
CA ARG A 65 16.01 9.75 43.58
C ARG A 65 14.48 9.78 43.47
N ILE A 66 13.82 10.62 44.26
CA ILE A 66 12.36 10.61 44.46
C ILE A 66 11.58 11.34 43.34
N ASP A 67 12.23 12.05 42.43
CA ASP A 67 11.55 12.88 41.41
C ASP A 67 11.86 12.46 39.96
N GLU A 68 11.56 11.22 39.57
CA GLU A 68 11.46 10.84 38.15
C GLU A 68 10.00 10.96 37.70
N GLU A 69 9.64 12.11 37.11
CA GLU A 69 8.37 12.27 36.39
C GLU A 69 8.30 11.30 35.18
N LEU A 70 7.11 10.77 34.90
CA LEU A 70 6.85 9.88 33.76
C LEU A 70 7.39 10.48 32.45
N PRO A 71 8.20 9.75 31.66
CA PRO A 71 8.78 10.29 30.44
C PRO A 71 7.69 10.65 29.43
N ILE A 72 7.73 11.86 28.90
CA ILE A 72 6.77 12.41 27.92
C ILE A 72 6.60 11.49 26.68
N GLN A 73 7.63 10.70 26.33
CA GLN A 73 7.58 9.70 25.27
C GLN A 73 6.63 8.52 25.54
N SER A 74 6.44 8.10 26.80
CA SER A 74 5.49 7.03 27.11
C SER A 74 4.06 7.51 26.93
N ILE A 75 3.79 8.78 27.28
CA ILE A 75 2.48 9.43 27.13
C ILE A 75 2.09 9.52 25.65
N ASN A 76 3.00 9.95 24.76
CA ASN A 76 2.72 10.01 23.31
C ASN A 76 2.45 8.62 22.70
N ASN A 77 3.22 7.59 23.07
CA ASN A 77 2.98 6.21 22.64
C ASN A 77 1.63 5.64 23.13
N THR A 78 1.11 6.17 24.24
CA THR A 78 -0.18 5.77 24.81
C THR A 78 -1.33 6.39 24.01
N TYR A 79 -1.22 7.68 23.67
CA TYR A 79 -2.19 8.36 22.78
C TYR A 79 -2.22 7.75 21.38
N ASP A 80 -1.06 7.44 20.79
CA ASP A 80 -0.98 6.80 19.48
C ASP A 80 -1.65 5.42 19.48
N LYS A 81 -1.49 4.63 20.55
CA LYS A 81 -2.18 3.34 20.69
C LYS A 81 -3.69 3.48 20.88
N ILE A 82 -4.15 4.46 21.66
CA ILE A 82 -5.57 4.74 21.91
C ILE A 82 -6.28 5.15 20.62
N ILE A 83 -5.69 6.08 19.86
CA ILE A 83 -6.21 6.53 18.56
C ILE A 83 -6.17 5.38 17.57
N PHE A 84 -5.08 4.60 17.56
CA PHE A 84 -4.92 3.46 16.65
C PHE A 84 -5.94 2.33 16.90
N HIS A 85 -6.38 2.08 18.14
CA HIS A 85 -7.34 1.02 18.46
C HIS A 85 -8.81 1.46 18.34
N ASN A 86 -9.10 2.76 18.40
CA ASN A 86 -10.47 3.29 18.40
C ASN A 86 -10.76 4.20 17.20
N GLN A 87 -10.09 3.98 16.06
CA GLN A 87 -10.11 4.85 14.87
C GLN A 87 -11.52 5.18 14.38
N ARG A 88 -12.43 4.20 14.36
CA ARG A 88 -13.84 4.38 13.95
C ARG A 88 -14.63 5.24 14.93
N LEU A 89 -14.50 4.97 16.23
CA LEU A 89 -15.13 5.73 17.31
C LEU A 89 -14.60 7.17 17.39
N PHE A 90 -13.32 7.38 17.09
CA PHE A 90 -12.69 8.71 17.09
C PHE A 90 -13.17 9.56 15.91
N ILE A 91 -13.33 8.96 14.72
CA ILE A 91 -13.92 9.61 13.55
C ILE A 91 -15.41 9.91 13.79
N GLU A 92 -16.18 8.96 14.36
CA GLU A 92 -17.60 9.18 14.69
C GLU A 92 -17.78 10.25 15.79
N TYR A 93 -16.90 10.31 16.79
CA TYR A 93 -16.85 11.38 17.80
C TYR A 93 -16.52 12.74 17.18
N PHE A 94 -15.59 12.79 16.23
CA PHE A 94 -15.17 14.01 15.53
C PHE A 94 -16.24 14.53 14.55
N LEU A 95 -17.01 13.65 13.91
CA LEU A 95 -18.14 14.01 13.03
C LEU A 95 -19.32 14.63 13.80
N HIS A 96 -19.40 14.42 15.13
CA HIS A 96 -20.55 14.83 15.95
C HIS A 96 -20.25 15.85 17.06
N GLY A 97 -19.00 16.33 17.18
CA GLY A 97 -18.58 17.22 18.27
C GLY A 97 -17.81 18.48 17.83
N TYR A 98 -18.24 19.66 18.31
CA TYR A 98 -17.48 20.91 18.26
C TYR A 98 -16.38 20.94 19.34
N CYS A 99 -15.33 20.11 19.22
CA CYS A 99 -14.21 20.12 20.17
C CYS A 99 -12.89 20.47 19.43
N PRO A 100 -12.23 21.60 19.75
CA PRO A 100 -10.99 21.97 19.09
C PRO A 100 -9.85 21.01 19.48
N LEU A 101 -9.19 20.43 18.48
CA LEU A 101 -8.01 19.58 18.64
C LEU A 101 -6.75 20.42 18.87
N ASN A 102 -5.90 19.97 19.79
CA ASN A 102 -4.56 20.55 19.94
C ASN A 102 -3.69 20.24 18.71
N SER A 103 -2.53 20.90 18.60
CA SER A 103 -1.70 20.81 17.40
C SER A 103 -1.18 19.39 17.13
N ILE A 104 -0.80 18.67 18.18
CA ILE A 104 -0.27 17.30 18.06
C ILE A 104 -1.34 16.37 17.48
N LEU A 105 -2.54 16.33 18.08
CA LEU A 105 -3.63 15.48 17.60
C LEU A 105 -4.07 15.84 16.18
N SER A 106 -4.11 17.14 15.86
CA SER A 106 -4.42 17.62 14.52
C SER A 106 -3.42 17.08 13.49
N GLU A 107 -2.13 17.10 13.81
CA GLU A 107 -1.06 16.63 12.93
C GLU A 107 -1.05 15.11 12.75
N HIS A 108 -1.27 14.35 13.84
CA HIS A 108 -1.38 12.89 13.77
C HIS A 108 -2.53 12.45 12.87
N LEU A 109 -3.67 13.16 12.91
CA LEU A 109 -4.82 12.88 12.05
C LEU A 109 -4.50 13.14 10.56
N VAL A 110 -3.86 14.28 10.24
CA VAL A 110 -3.44 14.58 8.85
C VAL A 110 -2.46 13.52 8.34
N ASN A 111 -1.45 13.18 9.14
CA ASN A 111 -0.44 12.18 8.77
C ASN A 111 -1.06 10.80 8.55
N TYR A 112 -2.02 10.40 9.37
CA TYR A 112 -2.77 9.16 9.20
C TYR A 112 -3.54 9.16 7.88
N LEU A 113 -4.29 10.23 7.58
CA LEU A 113 -5.06 10.35 6.34
C LEU A 113 -4.16 10.32 5.10
N VAL A 114 -2.99 10.96 5.15
CA VAL A 114 -1.99 10.90 4.07
C VAL A 114 -1.42 9.50 3.90
N ALA A 115 -1.03 8.84 4.99
CA ALA A 115 -0.42 7.51 4.94
C ALA A 115 -1.35 6.42 4.38
N HIS A 116 -2.67 6.62 4.47
CA HIS A 116 -3.68 5.67 3.99
C HIS A 116 -4.38 6.12 2.69
N ASP A 117 -3.88 7.16 2.02
CA ASP A 117 -4.49 7.74 0.81
C ASP A 117 -5.97 8.14 1.00
N GLN A 118 -6.32 8.58 2.22
CA GLN A 118 -7.67 9.01 2.62
C GLN A 118 -7.83 10.53 2.71
N LEU A 119 -6.77 11.31 2.49
CA LEU A 119 -6.83 12.77 2.47
C LEU A 119 -7.52 13.28 1.19
N ASN A 120 -8.79 13.66 1.31
CA ASN A 120 -9.63 14.21 0.25
C ASN A 120 -10.43 15.42 0.74
N ASP A 121 -11.15 16.11 -0.16
CA ASP A 121 -11.90 17.32 0.17
C ASP A 121 -12.90 17.15 1.32
N PHE A 122 -13.53 15.98 1.43
CA PHE A 122 -14.43 15.67 2.54
C PHE A 122 -13.67 15.62 3.86
N THR A 123 -12.62 14.81 3.96
CA THR A 123 -11.82 14.70 5.19
C THR A 123 -11.12 16.02 5.54
N LEU A 124 -10.70 16.78 4.53
CA LEU A 124 -10.09 18.09 4.69
C LEU A 124 -11.08 19.12 5.22
N SER A 125 -12.35 19.10 4.81
CA SER A 125 -13.37 20.02 5.31
C SER A 125 -13.53 20.00 6.85
N LEU A 126 -13.06 18.93 7.49
CA LEU A 126 -13.05 18.77 8.94
C LEU A 126 -11.91 19.54 9.64
N PHE A 127 -10.86 19.90 8.90
CA PHE A 127 -9.73 20.71 9.39
C PHE A 127 -10.03 22.18 9.15
N SER A 128 -10.38 22.90 10.22
CA SER A 128 -10.61 24.34 10.18
C SER A 128 -9.91 25.00 11.36
N SER A 129 -9.65 26.30 11.28
CA SER A 129 -9.10 27.07 12.40
C SER A 129 -9.90 26.98 13.71
N ASN A 130 -11.19 26.61 13.63
CA ASN A 130 -12.06 26.41 14.78
C ASN A 130 -11.98 24.99 15.38
N THR A 131 -11.54 24.01 14.59
CA THR A 131 -11.54 22.58 14.96
C THR A 131 -10.15 22.00 15.13
N THR A 132 -9.12 22.59 14.51
CA THR A 132 -7.74 22.07 14.51
C THR A 132 -6.70 23.18 14.65
N CYS A 133 -5.49 22.82 15.09
CA CYS A 133 -4.39 23.77 15.31
C CYS A 133 -3.10 23.30 14.59
N LEU A 134 -3.07 23.36 13.26
CA LEU A 134 -1.97 22.79 12.47
C LEU A 134 -0.68 23.63 12.54
N LYS A 135 0.46 23.01 12.93
CA LYS A 135 1.81 23.59 12.74
C LYS A 135 2.56 22.99 11.55
N ARG A 136 2.22 21.76 11.16
CA ARG A 136 2.66 21.11 9.93
C ARG A 136 1.48 20.94 8.98
N PHE A 137 1.71 21.18 7.69
CA PHE A 137 0.71 20.91 6.65
C PHE A 137 1.33 20.24 5.44
N ILE A 138 0.60 19.29 4.86
CA ILE A 138 1.01 18.53 3.68
C ILE A 138 0.05 18.84 2.54
N ILE A 139 0.58 19.33 1.42
CA ILE A 139 -0.16 19.56 0.18
C ILE A 139 0.18 18.42 -0.77
N ASN A 140 -0.80 17.54 -1.01
CA ASN A 140 -0.68 16.52 -2.04
C ASN A 140 -1.21 17.09 -3.37
N VAL A 141 -0.30 17.33 -4.32
CA VAL A 141 -0.62 17.98 -5.60
C VAL A 141 -1.59 17.13 -6.44
N LYS A 142 -1.59 15.80 -6.26
CA LYS A 142 -2.57 14.88 -6.89
C LYS A 142 -4.03 15.27 -6.58
N TYR A 143 -4.27 15.86 -5.42
CA TYR A 143 -5.60 16.22 -4.92
C TYR A 143 -5.73 17.72 -4.68
N LEU A 144 -4.91 18.56 -5.34
CA LEU A 144 -4.94 19.99 -5.05
C LEU A 144 -6.33 20.58 -5.32
N SER A 145 -7.02 20.96 -4.26
CA SER A 145 -8.33 21.60 -4.31
C SER A 145 -8.26 23.03 -3.78
N ARG A 146 -9.25 23.84 -4.15
CA ARG A 146 -9.43 25.18 -3.55
C ARG A 146 -9.60 25.09 -2.03
N LEU A 147 -10.11 23.96 -1.53
CA LEU A 147 -10.32 23.72 -0.11
C LEU A 147 -8.99 23.52 0.64
N GLN A 148 -8.02 22.80 0.07
CA GLN A 148 -6.67 22.68 0.68
C GLN A 148 -6.01 24.04 0.88
N CYS A 149 -6.01 24.89 -0.15
CA CYS A 149 -5.47 26.25 -0.06
C CYS A 149 -6.26 27.13 0.93
N HIS A 150 -7.58 26.95 1.01
CA HIS A 150 -8.40 27.68 1.96
C HIS A 150 -8.07 27.30 3.41
N ILE A 151 -8.01 26.00 3.73
CA ILE A 151 -7.66 25.50 5.06
C ILE A 151 -6.25 25.94 5.45
N LEU A 152 -5.28 25.79 4.53
CA LEU A 152 -3.92 26.28 4.71
C LEU A 152 -3.88 27.76 5.14
N ASN A 153 -4.72 28.60 4.52
CA ASN A 153 -4.80 30.02 4.85
C ASN A 153 -5.52 30.30 6.19
N GLN A 154 -6.39 29.40 6.65
CA GLN A 154 -7.05 29.53 7.97
C GLN A 154 -6.09 29.32 9.14
N HIS A 155 -4.96 28.63 8.95
CA HIS A 155 -4.00 28.31 10.02
C HIS A 155 -2.73 29.19 9.93
N PRO A 156 -2.65 30.32 10.65
CA PRO A 156 -1.53 31.26 10.56
C PRO A 156 -0.24 30.79 11.28
N ASN A 157 -0.29 29.63 11.97
CA ASN A 157 0.79 29.12 12.82
C ASN A 157 1.57 27.96 12.18
N ILE A 158 1.41 27.75 10.88
CA ILE A 158 2.15 26.72 10.14
C ILE A 158 3.63 27.11 10.09
N ILE A 159 4.49 26.21 10.54
CA ILE A 159 5.96 26.32 10.57
C ILE A 159 6.64 25.29 9.66
N GLU A 160 5.91 24.23 9.27
CA GLU A 160 6.38 23.20 8.35
C GLU A 160 5.39 23.00 7.20
N LEU A 161 5.88 23.10 5.97
CA LEU A 161 5.09 22.92 4.76
C LEU A 161 5.75 21.88 3.85
N ASP A 162 5.02 20.81 3.55
CA ASP A 162 5.47 19.76 2.64
C ASP A 162 4.58 19.76 1.40
N ILE A 163 5.17 19.98 0.22
CA ILE A 163 4.45 19.95 -1.05
C ILE A 163 4.89 18.70 -1.80
N ILE A 164 4.00 17.72 -1.84
CA ILE A 164 4.27 16.39 -2.38
C ILE A 164 3.83 16.36 -3.84
N PHE A 165 4.82 16.27 -4.73
CA PHE A 165 4.64 16.02 -6.16
C PHE A 165 4.76 14.51 -6.41
N THR A 166 3.83 13.72 -5.88
CA THR A 166 3.78 12.30 -6.20
C THR A 166 3.19 12.13 -7.59
N ASP A 167 4.06 11.90 -8.58
CA ASP A 167 3.74 10.90 -9.58
C ASP A 167 3.59 9.60 -8.79
N SER A 168 2.37 9.17 -8.50
CA SER A 168 2.20 7.78 -8.10
C SER A 168 2.88 6.95 -9.17
N ASN A 169 3.72 5.99 -8.77
CA ASN A 169 4.35 4.99 -9.63
C ASN A 169 3.36 4.15 -10.48
N SER A 170 2.12 4.60 -10.68
CA SER A 170 1.28 4.26 -11.81
C SER A 170 1.87 4.84 -13.10
N ASN A 171 2.84 4.14 -13.69
CA ASN A 171 2.95 4.06 -15.15
C ASN A 171 1.72 3.32 -15.70
N ARG A 172 0.51 3.82 -15.42
CA ARG A 172 -0.52 3.78 -16.44
C ARG A 172 0.00 4.76 -17.47
N THR A 173 0.30 4.27 -18.66
CA THR A 173 0.22 5.10 -19.85
C THR A 173 -1.18 5.70 -19.87
N ILE A 174 -1.32 6.86 -19.25
CA ILE A 174 -2.50 7.67 -19.39
C ILE A 174 -2.38 8.23 -20.81
N ASN A 175 -2.91 7.48 -21.78
CA ASN A 175 -3.31 8.01 -23.08
C ASN A 175 -4.54 8.92 -22.88
N MET A 176 -4.46 9.88 -21.96
CA MET A 176 -5.36 11.02 -21.94
C MET A 176 -4.53 12.17 -22.48
N THR A 177 -4.88 12.62 -23.66
CA THR A 177 -4.57 13.94 -24.17
C THR A 177 -4.62 14.95 -23.01
N ASN A 178 -3.54 15.72 -22.82
CA ASN A 178 -3.26 16.61 -21.68
C ASN A 178 -4.38 17.58 -21.25
N GLU A 179 -5.51 17.64 -21.94
CA GLU A 179 -6.68 18.43 -21.59
C GLU A 179 -7.55 17.81 -20.47
N GLY A 180 -7.51 16.48 -20.26
CA GLY A 180 -8.41 15.79 -19.31
C GLY A 180 -7.97 15.75 -17.85
N PHE A 181 -6.66 15.79 -17.57
CA PHE A 181 -6.13 15.59 -16.21
C PHE A 181 -6.48 16.74 -15.24
N TYR A 182 -6.66 17.95 -15.78
CA TYR A 182 -6.90 19.17 -14.99
C TYR A 182 -8.33 19.72 -15.10
N GLN A 183 -9.19 19.13 -15.94
CA GLN A 183 -10.63 19.44 -15.97
C GLN A 183 -11.42 18.67 -14.91
N HIS A 184 -10.81 17.68 -14.24
CA HIS A 184 -11.42 16.86 -13.20
C HIS A 184 -10.73 17.04 -11.84
N ILE A 185 -10.89 18.22 -11.23
CA ILE A 185 -10.76 18.36 -9.78
C ILE A 185 -12.07 17.80 -9.16
N CYS A 186 -12.24 16.46 -9.17
CA CYS A 186 -13.24 15.63 -8.45
C CYS A 186 -13.14 14.12 -8.79
N PRO A 187 -13.76 13.19 -8.03
CA PRO A 187 -13.18 12.00 -7.40
C PRO A 187 -12.77 10.84 -8.33
N SER A 188 -12.02 9.88 -7.78
CA SER A 188 -11.49 8.71 -8.50
C SER A 188 -12.55 7.67 -8.89
N ILE A 189 -12.23 6.89 -9.94
CA ILE A 189 -13.08 6.02 -10.79
C ILE A 189 -13.72 4.79 -10.08
N TYR A 190 -13.65 4.65 -8.74
CA TYR A 190 -14.34 3.55 -8.03
C TYR A 190 -15.63 3.95 -7.30
N SER A 191 -16.10 5.19 -7.46
CA SER A 191 -17.36 5.66 -6.84
C SER A 191 -18.59 5.43 -7.75
N LYS A 192 -19.71 4.98 -7.17
CA LYS A 192 -20.99 4.80 -7.88
C LYS A 192 -21.75 6.12 -8.01
N PHE A 193 -22.58 6.27 -9.04
CA PHE A 193 -23.26 7.52 -9.44
C PHE A 193 -24.12 8.17 -8.32
N ASP A 194 -24.71 7.39 -7.40
CA ASP A 194 -25.49 7.89 -6.27
C ASP A 194 -24.62 8.51 -5.14
N GLU A 195 -23.34 8.16 -5.03
CA GLU A 195 -22.43 8.69 -4.02
C GLU A 195 -21.90 10.09 -4.41
N ILE A 196 -21.71 10.38 -5.70
CA ILE A 196 -21.32 11.72 -6.18
C ILE A 196 -22.45 12.75 -5.95
N TYR A 197 -23.72 12.35 -6.09
CA TYR A 197 -24.88 13.20 -5.84
C TYR A 197 -25.10 13.48 -4.34
N THR A 198 -24.78 12.51 -3.48
CA THR A 198 -24.83 12.65 -2.02
C THR A 198 -23.72 13.56 -1.47
N ILE A 199 -22.56 13.62 -2.13
CA ILE A 199 -21.38 14.42 -1.73
C ILE A 199 -21.54 15.91 -2.06
N TYR A 200 -22.20 16.28 -3.17
CA TYR A 200 -22.39 17.69 -3.56
C TYR A 200 -23.81 18.24 -3.34
N GLY A 201 -24.82 17.38 -3.21
CA GLY A 201 -26.21 17.78 -2.93
C GLY A 201 -26.39 18.64 -1.66
N PRO A 202 -25.77 18.30 -0.52
CA PRO A 202 -25.87 19.08 0.72
C PRO A 202 -25.11 20.42 0.69
N PHE A 203 -24.06 20.57 -0.11
CA PHE A 203 -23.38 21.86 -0.32
C PHE A 203 -24.20 22.79 -1.24
N ILE A 204 -24.88 22.21 -2.23
CA ILE A 204 -25.89 22.90 -3.04
C ILE A 204 -27.06 23.37 -2.15
N LEU A 205 -27.50 22.57 -1.16
CA LEU A 205 -28.56 22.93 -0.20
C LEU A 205 -28.12 23.88 0.94
N HIS A 206 -26.91 23.76 1.49
CA HIS A 206 -26.39 24.63 2.57
C HIS A 206 -25.95 26.02 2.05
N HIS A 207 -25.46 26.12 0.80
CA HIS A 207 -25.20 27.42 0.17
C HIS A 207 -26.52 28.16 -0.15
N LEU A 208 -27.55 27.43 -0.58
CA LEU A 208 -28.93 27.93 -0.74
C LEU A 208 -29.58 28.32 0.61
N TYR A 209 -29.32 27.60 1.71
CA TYR A 209 -29.86 27.89 3.05
C TYR A 209 -29.18 29.08 3.78
N SER A 210 -27.91 29.40 3.48
CA SER A 210 -27.20 30.53 4.10
C SER A 210 -27.39 31.86 3.37
N GLN A 211 -27.55 31.84 2.04
CA GLN A 211 -28.01 33.02 1.28
C GLN A 211 -29.40 33.52 1.76
N LEU A 212 -30.23 32.62 2.30
CA LEU A 212 -31.51 32.95 2.94
C LEU A 212 -31.39 33.66 4.30
N GLN A 213 -30.30 33.47 5.06
CA GLN A 213 -30.04 34.25 6.29
C GLN A 213 -29.55 35.68 6.01
N THR A 214 -28.94 35.91 4.84
CA THR A 214 -28.59 37.27 4.39
C THR A 214 -29.79 38.08 3.90
N GLU A 215 -30.90 37.43 3.50
CA GLU A 215 -32.14 38.10 3.09
C GLU A 215 -33.09 38.41 4.26
N THR A 216 -33.09 37.63 5.34
CA THR A 216 -33.85 37.95 6.57
C THR A 216 -33.18 39.04 7.43
N ARG A 217 -31.91 39.38 7.16
CA ARG A 217 -31.27 40.62 7.64
C ARG A 217 -31.64 41.87 6.82
N ARG A 218 -32.37 41.74 5.71
CA ARG A 218 -32.79 42.87 4.84
C ARG A 218 -34.28 43.24 4.96
N SER A 219 -35.14 42.37 5.50
CA SER A 219 -36.58 42.65 5.69
C SER A 219 -36.96 43.26 7.05
N SER A 220 -36.02 43.36 7.99
CA SER A 220 -36.21 43.97 9.31
C SER A 220 -35.82 45.46 9.39
N ILE A 221 -35.40 46.06 8.27
CA ILE A 221 -34.98 47.48 8.21
C ILE A 221 -35.93 48.36 7.35
N SER A 222 -36.95 47.79 6.68
CA SER A 222 -37.85 48.57 5.79
C SER A 222 -39.36 48.52 6.08
N ASN A 223 -39.84 47.86 7.14
CA ASN A 223 -41.28 47.76 7.45
C ASN A 223 -41.76 48.50 8.71
N ASN A 224 -40.90 49.28 9.39
CA ASN A 224 -41.29 50.06 10.58
C ASN A 224 -41.40 51.59 10.35
N THR A 225 -41.32 52.09 9.11
CA THR A 225 -41.35 53.56 8.85
C THR A 225 -42.21 54.03 7.68
N LEU A 226 -43.13 53.22 7.12
CA LEU A 226 -44.05 53.72 6.07
C LEU A 226 -45.42 53.00 5.96
N LEU A 227 -45.97 52.56 7.10
CA LEU A 227 -47.40 52.18 7.24
C LEU A 227 -48.22 53.26 7.96
N GLN A 228 -47.84 54.52 7.77
CA GLN A 228 -48.73 55.66 7.93
C GLN A 228 -48.51 56.56 6.71
N THR A 229 -49.61 56.85 5.99
CA THR A 229 -49.74 57.78 4.85
C THR A 229 -49.79 57.21 3.43
N GLU A 230 -50.49 56.09 3.21
CA GLU A 230 -51.33 55.99 2.01
C GLU A 230 -52.66 56.71 2.26
N SER A 231 -52.67 58.02 2.03
CA SER A 231 -53.89 58.73 1.65
C SER A 231 -53.53 60.05 1.00
N ARG A 232 -53.57 60.08 -0.35
CA ARG A 232 -54.15 61.14 -1.20
C ARG A 232 -53.36 61.39 -2.49
N ARG A 233 -54.11 61.25 -3.60
CA ARG A 233 -54.10 62.04 -4.85
C ARG A 233 -53.00 61.67 -5.86
N ASN A 234 -53.36 61.03 -6.97
CA ASN A 234 -54.03 61.56 -8.17
C ASN A 234 -53.21 62.60 -8.96
N SER A 235 -53.14 62.34 -10.27
CA SER A 235 -53.13 63.25 -11.42
C SER A 235 -51.82 63.50 -12.19
N MET A 236 -51.90 63.10 -13.46
CA MET A 236 -51.60 63.88 -14.67
C MET A 236 -50.15 64.20 -15.09
N SER A 237 -49.78 63.54 -16.20
CA SER A 237 -49.44 64.12 -17.51
C SER A 237 -48.16 64.94 -17.75
N ASN A 238 -47.48 64.52 -18.82
CA ASN A 238 -46.94 65.29 -19.94
C ASN A 238 -45.49 65.83 -19.94
N ASN A 239 -44.84 65.49 -21.06
CA ASN A 239 -43.86 66.25 -21.86
C ASN A 239 -42.44 66.39 -21.29
N SER A 240 -41.35 66.29 -22.06
CA SER A 240 -41.11 66.07 -23.49
C SER A 240 -39.60 66.22 -23.76
N LEU A 241 -39.05 65.46 -24.73
CA LEU A 241 -38.03 65.87 -25.74
C LEU A 241 -36.62 66.31 -25.19
N LEU A 242 -35.46 65.98 -25.76
CA LEU A 242 -35.05 65.76 -27.16
C LEU A 242 -33.64 65.12 -27.20
N SER A 243 -33.48 64.11 -28.07
CA SER A 243 -32.37 63.82 -29.01
C SER A 243 -30.91 64.04 -28.56
N THR A 244 -30.01 63.07 -28.74
CA THR A 244 -29.59 62.59 -30.07
C THR A 244 -29.18 61.11 -30.09
N GLU A 245 -29.98 60.30 -30.79
CA GLU A 245 -29.49 59.08 -31.45
C GLU A 245 -28.72 59.46 -32.74
N PRO A 246 -28.00 58.51 -33.37
CA PRO A 246 -28.69 57.82 -34.46
C PRO A 246 -28.44 56.31 -34.54
N ARG A 247 -29.56 55.61 -34.70
CA ARG A 247 -29.86 54.65 -35.79
C ARG A 247 -29.08 53.34 -35.86
N ARG A 248 -29.80 52.34 -35.34
CA ARG A 248 -29.92 50.95 -35.81
C ARG A 248 -29.66 50.79 -37.32
N ASN A 249 -28.86 49.78 -37.66
CA ASN A 249 -29.08 48.96 -38.83
C ASN A 249 -29.01 47.48 -38.46
N SER A 250 -30.00 46.77 -38.97
CA SER A 250 -30.25 45.34 -38.98
C SER A 250 -29.01 44.46 -39.18
N ILE A 251 -28.80 43.50 -38.27
CA ILE A 251 -27.88 42.37 -38.50
C ILE A 251 -28.67 41.07 -38.38
N SER A 252 -29.02 40.53 -39.54
CA SER A 252 -29.31 39.12 -39.75
C SER A 252 -27.99 38.38 -40.00
N ASN A 253 -27.76 37.32 -39.22
CA ASN A 253 -26.98 36.12 -39.54
C ASN A 253 -25.59 36.32 -40.18
N ASN A 254 -24.55 36.40 -39.32
CA ASN A 254 -23.23 35.75 -39.43
C ASN A 254 -22.14 36.55 -38.69
N SER A 255 -22.02 36.45 -37.36
CA SER A 255 -20.79 36.81 -36.61
C SER A 255 -20.86 36.53 -35.09
N LEU A 256 -21.15 35.29 -34.67
CA LEU A 256 -20.93 34.85 -33.28
C LEU A 256 -19.96 33.65 -33.24
N LEU A 257 -18.85 33.82 -33.94
CA LEU A 257 -17.68 32.95 -33.92
C LEU A 257 -16.45 33.85 -33.86
N GLN A 258 -16.31 34.62 -32.78
CA GLN A 258 -15.06 35.31 -32.47
C GLN A 258 -14.95 35.60 -30.97
N SER A 259 -13.77 35.27 -30.45
CA SER A 259 -13.28 35.35 -29.07
C SER A 259 -13.78 34.28 -28.08
N LEU A 260 -13.60 33.00 -28.42
CA LEU A 260 -13.05 32.09 -27.40
C LEU A 260 -11.63 32.59 -27.08
N PRO A 261 -11.22 32.70 -25.79
CA PRO A 261 -9.81 32.88 -25.48
C PRO A 261 -9.05 31.69 -26.06
N ASN A 262 -8.00 31.96 -26.82
CA ASN A 262 -7.15 30.93 -27.42
C ASN A 262 -6.78 29.87 -26.37
N SER A 263 -7.22 28.65 -26.65
CA SER A 263 -7.06 27.42 -25.89
C SER A 263 -5.63 26.88 -25.97
N SER A 264 -4.67 27.62 -25.42
CA SER A 264 -3.28 27.13 -25.29
C SER A 264 -2.59 27.64 -24.02
N ASP A 265 -3.36 27.91 -22.97
CA ASP A 265 -2.83 28.37 -21.69
C ASP A 265 -2.67 27.17 -20.75
N GLU A 266 -1.81 26.22 -21.15
CA GLU A 266 -1.41 25.06 -20.35
C GLU A 266 -1.14 25.49 -18.89
N PHE A 267 -1.86 24.87 -17.95
CA PHE A 267 -1.73 25.18 -16.53
C PHE A 267 -0.38 24.65 -16.02
N SER A 268 0.65 25.50 -16.05
CA SER A 268 2.01 25.11 -15.65
C SER A 268 2.14 24.94 -14.13
N HIS A 269 3.01 24.01 -13.67
CA HIS A 269 3.38 23.85 -12.26
C HIS A 269 3.80 25.18 -11.57
N HIS A 270 4.24 26.17 -12.35
CA HIS A 270 4.43 27.54 -11.89
C HIS A 270 3.14 28.23 -11.43
N LYS A 271 2.03 28.15 -12.18
CA LYS A 271 0.74 28.71 -11.75
C LYS A 271 0.27 28.04 -10.45
N LEU A 272 0.57 26.76 -10.29
CA LEU A 272 0.29 25.98 -9.09
C LEU A 272 1.07 26.49 -7.86
N LEU A 273 2.41 26.51 -7.92
CA LEU A 273 3.25 27.01 -6.83
C LEU A 273 2.98 28.48 -6.52
N ASN A 274 2.77 29.29 -7.56
CA ASN A 274 2.40 30.69 -7.39
C ASN A 274 1.03 30.84 -6.69
N GLY A 275 0.06 29.98 -7.04
CA GLY A 275 -1.23 29.92 -6.36
C GLY A 275 -1.09 29.51 -4.89
N ILE A 276 -0.31 28.47 -4.59
CA ILE A 276 -0.07 28.02 -3.21
C ILE A 276 0.61 29.13 -2.40
N PHE A 277 1.75 29.63 -2.87
CA PHE A 277 2.57 30.58 -2.12
C PHE A 277 1.93 31.96 -1.97
N ASN A 278 1.13 32.43 -2.94
CA ASN A 278 0.42 33.70 -2.78
C ASN A 278 -0.82 33.59 -1.89
N ASN A 279 -1.37 32.38 -1.69
CA ASN A 279 -2.49 32.16 -0.78
C ASN A 279 -2.05 31.85 0.65
N LEU A 280 -0.74 31.80 0.93
CA LEU A 280 -0.24 31.65 2.28
C LEU A 280 -0.52 32.90 3.12
N HIS A 281 -0.97 32.67 4.35
CA HIS A 281 -1.13 33.71 5.32
C HIS A 281 0.22 34.43 5.57
N PRO A 282 0.27 35.78 5.68
CA PRO A 282 1.54 36.50 5.88
C PRO A 282 2.37 36.02 7.08
N LEU A 283 1.71 35.71 8.20
CA LEU A 283 2.36 35.12 9.37
C LEU A 283 2.98 33.75 9.09
N THR A 284 2.35 32.94 8.23
CA THR A 284 2.91 31.65 7.81
C THR A 284 4.17 31.88 6.98
N ILE A 285 4.17 32.83 6.05
CA ILE A 285 5.36 33.18 5.25
C ILE A 285 6.53 33.60 6.16
N GLU A 286 6.25 34.42 7.18
CA GLU A 286 7.27 34.89 8.13
C GLU A 286 7.78 33.78 9.06
N ARG A 287 6.90 32.85 9.47
CA ARG A 287 7.23 31.84 10.49
C ARG A 287 7.70 30.51 9.92
N LEU A 288 7.55 30.28 8.61
CA LEU A 288 7.92 29.02 7.99
C LEU A 288 9.41 28.73 8.21
N LYS A 289 9.69 27.58 8.84
CA LYS A 289 11.05 27.11 9.14
C LYS A 289 11.46 25.95 8.26
N ILE A 290 10.50 25.08 7.90
CA ILE A 290 10.75 23.89 7.10
C ILE A 290 9.90 23.94 5.83
N LEU A 291 10.55 23.80 4.69
CA LEU A 291 9.88 23.69 3.39
C LEU A 291 10.44 22.51 2.61
N SER A 292 9.55 21.65 2.15
CA SER A 292 9.87 20.53 1.26
C SER A 292 9.17 20.71 -0.09
N LEU A 293 9.97 20.70 -1.15
CA LEU A 293 9.57 20.75 -2.56
C LEU A 293 10.09 19.52 -3.31
N SER A 294 10.21 18.39 -2.60
CA SER A 294 10.76 17.16 -3.16
C SER A 294 9.98 16.69 -4.40
N HIS A 295 10.69 16.09 -5.36
CA HIS A 295 10.12 15.53 -6.58
C HIS A 295 9.48 16.56 -7.53
N TYR A 296 9.66 17.85 -7.28
CA TYR A 296 9.24 18.88 -8.22
C TYR A 296 10.01 18.75 -9.55
N LYS A 297 9.39 18.12 -10.55
CA LYS A 297 9.95 17.93 -11.89
C LYS A 297 9.22 18.82 -12.90
N PHE A 298 9.99 19.41 -13.80
CA PHE A 298 9.46 20.00 -15.02
C PHE A 298 9.20 18.89 -16.06
N PHE A 299 8.06 18.91 -16.76
CA PHE A 299 7.84 18.05 -17.93
C PHE A 299 8.85 18.41 -19.02
N ALA A 300 9.97 17.70 -19.04
CA ALA A 300 11.03 17.86 -20.01
C ALA A 300 10.83 16.87 -21.18
N ALA A 301 9.65 16.83 -21.79
CA ALA A 301 9.47 16.19 -23.09
C ALA A 301 8.16 16.65 -23.73
N SER A 302 8.26 17.03 -25.01
CA SER A 302 7.16 17.30 -25.95
C SER A 302 6.25 18.51 -25.67
N HIS A 303 6.47 19.54 -26.49
CA HIS A 303 5.58 20.63 -26.89
C HIS A 303 5.82 22.03 -26.29
N SER A 304 6.22 22.92 -27.20
CA SER A 304 6.37 24.38 -27.12
C SER A 304 7.57 24.97 -26.35
N THR A 305 8.16 26.00 -26.96
CA THR A 305 9.15 26.91 -26.36
C THR A 305 8.56 27.79 -25.24
N ALA A 306 7.23 27.80 -25.06
CA ALA A 306 6.54 28.54 -24.02
C ALA A 306 6.62 27.85 -22.64
N ALA A 307 6.63 26.50 -22.60
CA ALA A 307 6.73 25.73 -21.37
C ALA A 307 8.04 25.98 -20.61
N ARG A 308 9.17 26.15 -21.31
CA ARG A 308 10.50 26.40 -20.71
C ARG A 308 10.53 27.57 -19.73
N LYS A 309 9.70 28.60 -19.94
CA LYS A 309 9.65 29.87 -19.18
C LYS A 309 9.18 29.76 -17.72
N SER A 310 8.98 28.55 -17.20
CA SER A 310 8.29 28.31 -15.92
C SER A 310 8.96 27.28 -14.99
N SER A 311 10.17 26.82 -15.31
CA SER A 311 10.99 25.97 -14.43
C SER A 311 11.64 26.77 -13.29
N LEU A 312 12.05 26.11 -12.20
CA LEU A 312 12.99 26.68 -11.20
C LEU A 312 14.32 27.11 -11.83
N VAL A 313 14.57 26.72 -13.08
CA VAL A 313 15.88 26.64 -13.73
C VAL A 313 16.06 27.62 -14.90
N ASP A 314 14.99 28.21 -15.42
CA ASP A 314 15.07 29.04 -16.63
C ASP A 314 15.52 30.47 -16.33
N MET A 315 16.81 30.74 -16.60
CA MET A 315 17.45 32.07 -16.50
C MET A 315 17.43 32.83 -17.84
N SER A 316 16.69 32.38 -18.86
CA SER A 316 16.70 33.03 -20.18
C SER A 316 16.04 34.43 -20.14
N PRO A 317 16.61 35.43 -20.86
CA PRO A 317 16.07 36.79 -20.85
C PRO A 317 14.68 36.84 -21.50
N LEU A 318 13.73 37.52 -20.86
CA LEU A 318 12.41 37.81 -21.44
C LEU A 318 12.60 38.65 -22.72
N THR A 319 12.58 38.01 -23.89
CA THR A 319 12.38 38.73 -25.15
C THR A 319 10.89 39.00 -25.31
N LYS A 320 10.49 40.26 -25.13
CA LYS A 320 9.25 40.82 -25.66
C LYS A 320 9.61 41.97 -26.61
N CYS A 321 8.84 42.07 -27.68
CA CYS A 321 8.77 43.17 -28.65
C CYS A 321 9.87 43.27 -29.70
N SER A 322 9.37 43.17 -30.94
CA SER A 322 9.85 43.73 -32.19
C SER A 322 10.92 44.82 -32.12
N THR A 323 11.95 44.63 -32.97
CA THR A 323 12.69 45.65 -33.73
C THR A 323 13.35 46.78 -32.95
N ILE A 324 14.61 46.59 -32.53
CA ILE A 324 15.64 47.65 -32.49
C ILE A 324 17.01 47.04 -32.85
N PRO A 325 17.80 47.64 -33.76
CA PRO A 325 19.09 47.08 -34.18
C PRO A 325 20.19 47.34 -33.16
N SER A 326 21.15 46.41 -33.17
CA SER A 326 22.37 46.32 -32.38
C SER A 326 23.14 47.64 -32.20
N SER A 327 23.32 48.06 -30.94
CA SER A 327 24.61 48.51 -30.40
C SER A 327 24.45 48.83 -28.90
N THR A 328 25.55 48.65 -28.16
CA THR A 328 25.74 48.81 -26.69
C THR A 328 25.49 47.56 -25.84
N MET A 329 26.60 46.86 -25.55
CA MET A 329 26.76 45.90 -24.46
C MET A 329 26.54 46.60 -23.11
N SER A 330 25.33 46.50 -22.56
CA SER A 330 25.09 46.67 -21.13
C SER A 330 24.88 45.29 -20.50
N THR A 331 25.59 45.05 -19.39
CA THR A 331 25.56 43.87 -18.50
C THR A 331 24.21 43.15 -18.43
N PRO A 332 24.16 41.79 -18.42
CA PRO A 332 22.90 41.07 -18.38
C PRO A 332 22.23 41.29 -17.01
N VAL A 333 21.03 41.89 -17.02
CA VAL A 333 20.20 42.06 -15.83
C VAL A 333 19.81 40.67 -15.31
N ASN A 334 20.14 40.39 -14.04
CA ASN A 334 19.86 39.17 -13.28
C ASN A 334 18.39 38.71 -13.42
N PHE A 335 18.13 37.75 -14.30
CA PHE A 335 16.81 37.12 -14.42
C PHE A 335 16.67 36.00 -13.37
N ILE A 336 16.13 36.32 -12.19
CA ILE A 336 15.76 35.31 -11.18
C ILE A 336 14.43 34.65 -11.61
N PRO A 337 14.34 33.32 -11.72
CA PRO A 337 13.11 32.60 -12.06
C PRO A 337 11.97 32.93 -11.10
N THR A 338 10.74 33.03 -11.59
CA THR A 338 9.59 33.47 -10.78
C THR A 338 9.32 32.54 -9.59
N ASN A 339 9.38 31.22 -9.79
CA ASN A 339 9.20 30.25 -8.70
C ASN A 339 10.28 30.41 -7.62
N LEU A 340 11.51 30.70 -8.06
CA LEU A 340 12.61 30.97 -7.15
C LEU A 340 12.34 32.25 -6.34
N ARG A 341 11.89 33.34 -6.98
CA ARG A 341 11.51 34.57 -6.26
C ARG A 341 10.45 34.34 -5.17
N LEU A 342 9.50 33.44 -5.40
CA LEU A 342 8.50 33.10 -4.40
C LEU A 342 9.11 32.33 -3.22
N LEU A 343 9.99 31.36 -3.52
CA LEU A 343 10.75 30.64 -2.49
C LEU A 343 11.58 31.60 -1.62
N LEU A 344 12.18 32.63 -2.23
CA LEU A 344 12.99 33.62 -1.50
C LEU A 344 12.18 34.49 -0.52
N LYS A 345 10.84 34.44 -0.54
CA LYS A 345 10.00 35.12 0.46
C LYS A 345 10.14 34.52 1.86
N PHE A 346 10.52 33.25 1.96
CA PHE A 346 10.61 32.52 3.23
C PHE A 346 12.00 32.70 3.87
N THR A 347 12.34 33.92 4.29
CA THR A 347 13.69 34.27 4.76
C THR A 347 14.11 33.60 6.07
N ASN A 348 13.16 33.05 6.82
CA ASN A 348 13.37 32.39 8.12
C ASN A 348 13.49 30.86 8.01
N LEU A 349 13.58 30.32 6.78
CA LEU A 349 13.82 28.90 6.58
C LEU A 349 15.13 28.45 7.21
N THR A 350 15.04 27.38 8.00
CA THR A 350 16.18 26.65 8.55
C THR A 350 16.37 25.31 7.85
N SER A 351 15.28 24.71 7.35
CA SER A 351 15.32 23.47 6.60
C SER A 351 14.68 23.62 5.22
N LEU A 352 15.42 23.22 4.20
CA LEU A 352 14.97 23.25 2.81
C LEU A 352 15.27 21.90 2.15
N ASN A 353 14.23 21.25 1.64
CA ASN A 353 14.34 20.01 0.88
C ASN A 353 13.98 20.27 -0.59
N LEU A 354 14.98 20.10 -1.46
CA LEU A 354 14.86 20.22 -2.92
C LEU A 354 15.19 18.90 -3.61
N SER A 355 15.06 17.76 -2.91
CA SER A 355 15.44 16.46 -3.46
C SER A 355 14.66 16.11 -4.72
N SER A 356 15.32 15.39 -5.64
CA SER A 356 14.74 14.94 -6.91
C SER A 356 14.17 16.06 -7.80
N THR A 357 14.67 17.29 -7.66
CA THR A 357 14.31 18.44 -8.51
C THR A 357 15.29 18.66 -9.66
N ASP A 358 14.91 19.47 -10.65
CA ASP A 358 15.75 19.82 -11.80
C ASP A 358 16.71 21.00 -11.54
N ILE A 359 16.84 21.45 -10.29
CA ILE A 359 17.57 22.66 -9.91
C ILE A 359 19.02 22.68 -10.40
N LYS A 360 19.48 23.86 -10.86
CA LYS A 360 20.85 24.08 -11.35
C LYS A 360 21.66 24.99 -10.43
N ASN A 361 22.98 24.96 -10.62
CA ASN A 361 23.95 25.73 -9.87
C ASN A 361 23.61 27.23 -9.66
N PRO A 362 23.23 28.01 -10.70
CA PRO A 362 22.92 29.44 -10.50
C PRO A 362 21.76 29.66 -9.53
N CYS A 363 20.78 28.76 -9.50
CA CYS A 363 19.63 28.86 -8.62
C CYS A 363 20.02 28.53 -7.18
N ILE A 364 20.88 27.53 -6.96
CA ILE A 364 21.44 27.20 -5.65
C ILE A 364 22.23 28.38 -5.10
N ASP A 365 23.05 29.03 -5.93
CA ASP A 365 23.83 30.19 -5.52
C ASP A 365 22.91 31.33 -5.04
N ILE A 366 21.84 31.63 -5.78
CA ILE A 366 20.83 32.63 -5.39
C ILE A 366 20.12 32.25 -4.08
N ILE A 367 19.76 30.96 -3.91
CA ILE A 367 19.10 30.47 -2.69
C ILE A 367 20.00 30.71 -1.48
N ILE A 368 21.26 30.28 -1.56
CA ILE A 368 22.21 30.41 -0.45
C ILE A 368 22.54 31.87 -0.16
N ASP A 369 22.56 32.73 -1.18
CA ASP A 369 22.79 34.16 -1.07
C ASP A 369 21.61 34.93 -0.47
N SER A 370 20.44 34.30 -0.38
CA SER A 370 19.23 34.95 0.14
C SER A 370 18.75 34.32 1.46
N LEU A 371 18.90 33.00 1.61
CA LEU A 371 18.39 32.21 2.74
C LEU A 371 19.53 31.79 3.67
N HIS A 372 20.03 32.75 4.46
CA HIS A 372 21.22 32.56 5.28
C HIS A 372 21.01 31.75 6.58
N ASN A 373 19.78 31.35 6.89
CA ASN A 373 19.45 30.62 8.13
C ASN A 373 19.36 29.10 7.94
N ILE A 374 19.60 28.61 6.72
CA ILE A 374 19.60 27.19 6.40
C ILE A 374 20.68 26.47 7.22
N ASP A 375 20.25 25.54 8.07
CA ASP A 375 21.11 24.58 8.76
C ASP A 375 20.89 23.13 8.29
N THR A 376 19.78 22.88 7.57
CA THR A 376 19.39 21.59 7.03
C THR A 376 19.10 21.73 5.54
N PHE A 377 19.87 21.06 4.69
CA PHE A 377 19.75 21.18 3.24
C PHE A 377 19.75 19.82 2.55
N ASP A 378 18.64 19.47 1.91
CA ASP A 378 18.50 18.24 1.12
C ASP A 378 18.57 18.56 -0.39
N LEU A 379 19.60 18.05 -1.04
CA LEU A 379 19.82 18.14 -2.49
C LEU A 379 19.88 16.75 -3.13
N SER A 380 19.41 15.71 -2.43
CA SER A 380 19.52 14.34 -2.91
C SER A 380 18.86 14.15 -4.28
N SER A 381 19.50 13.38 -5.14
CA SER A 381 19.09 13.12 -6.53
C SER A 381 19.01 14.35 -7.45
N CYS A 382 19.56 15.52 -7.06
CA CYS A 382 19.69 16.69 -7.91
C CYS A 382 20.89 16.60 -8.88
N ARG A 383 20.79 15.71 -9.87
CA ARG A 383 21.89 15.35 -10.79
C ARG A 383 22.41 16.48 -11.70
N SER A 384 21.62 17.55 -11.83
CA SER A 384 21.97 18.75 -12.60
C SER A 384 23.01 19.64 -11.89
N ILE A 385 23.16 19.51 -10.57
CA ILE A 385 24.14 20.27 -9.79
C ILE A 385 25.52 19.64 -9.97
N LYS A 386 26.49 20.45 -10.38
CA LYS A 386 27.87 20.04 -10.65
C LYS A 386 28.88 20.67 -9.69
N LEU A 387 28.63 21.92 -9.29
CA LEU A 387 29.49 22.71 -8.39
C LEU A 387 28.81 22.88 -7.01
N PHE A 388 29.57 23.07 -5.95
CA PHE A 388 29.01 23.23 -4.59
C PHE A 388 29.63 24.38 -3.78
N ASN A 389 30.40 25.27 -4.45
CA ASN A 389 31.19 26.32 -3.79
C ASN A 389 30.35 27.23 -2.89
N SER A 390 29.10 27.48 -3.26
CA SER A 390 28.18 28.33 -2.49
C SER A 390 27.87 27.76 -1.11
N LEU A 391 27.96 26.44 -0.88
CA LEU A 391 27.79 25.83 0.45
C LEU A 391 28.74 26.41 1.50
N LEU A 392 29.92 26.92 1.09
CA LEU A 392 30.88 27.56 2.00
C LEU A 392 30.30 28.77 2.72
N LYS A 393 29.33 29.46 2.10
CA LYS A 393 28.61 30.59 2.72
C LYS A 393 27.76 30.14 3.92
N LEU A 394 27.40 28.86 3.99
CA LEU A 394 26.66 28.24 5.10
C LEU A 394 27.57 27.52 6.11
N SER A 395 28.90 27.59 5.95
CA SER A 395 29.88 26.81 6.75
C SER A 395 29.78 26.96 8.26
N SER A 396 29.28 28.10 8.76
CA SER A 396 29.12 28.38 10.19
C SER A 396 27.80 27.88 10.79
N LYS A 397 26.83 27.45 9.96
CA LYS A 397 25.47 27.09 10.39
C LYS A 397 25.03 25.70 9.93
N LEU A 398 25.49 25.24 8.77
CA LEU A 398 25.05 23.99 8.16
C LEU A 398 25.40 22.80 9.05
N LYS A 399 24.38 22.08 9.51
CA LYS A 399 24.48 20.89 10.37
C LYS A 399 24.09 19.62 9.65
N TRP A 400 23.18 19.70 8.68
CA TRP A 400 22.64 18.54 7.99
C TRP A 400 22.67 18.77 6.48
N LEU A 401 23.39 17.91 5.77
CA LEU A 401 23.56 18.00 4.32
C LEU A 401 23.37 16.63 3.67
N ASN A 402 22.39 16.52 2.78
CA ASN A 402 22.13 15.30 2.01
C ASN A 402 22.42 15.53 0.52
N LEU A 403 23.42 14.81 0.02
CA LEU A 403 23.89 14.82 -1.38
C LEU A 403 23.77 13.43 -2.00
N TYR A 404 22.94 12.54 -1.46
CA TYR A 404 22.70 11.21 -2.00
C TYR A 404 22.41 11.28 -3.51
N ASN A 405 23.08 10.46 -4.32
CA ASN A 405 22.88 10.36 -5.77
C ASN A 405 23.10 11.69 -6.54
N CYS A 406 23.89 12.62 -5.98
CA CYS A 406 24.39 13.80 -6.69
C CYS A 406 25.62 13.45 -7.55
N CYS A 407 25.86 14.25 -8.61
CA CYS A 407 27.03 14.07 -9.46
C CYS A 407 28.17 15.00 -9.02
N PHE A 408 29.33 14.43 -8.70
CA PHE A 408 30.54 15.20 -8.36
C PHE A 408 31.50 15.23 -9.55
N HIS A 409 31.87 16.41 -10.05
CA HIS A 409 32.97 16.52 -11.00
C HIS A 409 34.30 16.52 -10.25
N MET A 410 35.05 15.42 -10.31
CA MET A 410 36.34 15.26 -9.63
C MET A 410 37.44 16.18 -10.17
N GLN A 411 37.31 16.67 -11.41
CA GLN A 411 38.32 17.50 -12.09
C GLN A 411 38.23 19.00 -11.77
N GLN A 412 37.29 19.44 -10.93
CA GLN A 412 37.06 20.86 -10.64
C GLN A 412 37.80 21.32 -9.37
N ASN A 413 38.23 22.59 -9.37
CA ASN A 413 38.85 23.25 -8.21
C ASN A 413 37.94 24.38 -7.69
N PRO A 414 37.50 24.35 -6.42
CA PRO A 414 37.75 23.30 -5.42
C PRO A 414 36.88 22.05 -5.65
N ASN A 415 37.44 20.86 -5.38
CA ASN A 415 36.69 19.59 -5.35
C ASN A 415 35.70 19.60 -4.15
N ILE A 416 34.58 18.88 -4.24
CA ILE A 416 33.60 18.71 -3.14
C ILE A 416 34.26 18.39 -1.79
N TYR A 417 35.29 17.54 -1.74
CA TYR A 417 35.97 17.22 -0.48
C TYR A 417 36.67 18.43 0.15
N HIS A 418 37.19 19.36 -0.66
CA HIS A 418 37.77 20.62 -0.17
C HIS A 418 36.70 21.52 0.45
N ILE A 419 35.50 21.52 -0.11
CA ILE A 419 34.35 22.25 0.42
C ILE A 419 33.91 21.62 1.76
N LEU A 420 33.76 20.30 1.80
CA LEU A 420 33.35 19.56 2.99
C LEU A 420 34.29 19.79 4.18
N TYR A 421 35.61 19.93 3.96
CA TYR A 421 36.55 20.26 5.04
C TYR A 421 36.24 21.58 5.76
N GLN A 422 35.65 22.54 5.06
CA GLN A 422 35.34 23.85 5.63
C GLN A 422 34.02 23.84 6.43
N LEU A 423 33.17 22.81 6.25
CA LEU A 423 31.88 22.66 6.93
C LEU A 423 32.04 22.04 8.34
N LYS A 424 32.73 22.75 9.24
CA LYS A 424 33.12 22.22 10.58
C LYS A 424 31.96 21.94 11.53
N TYR A 425 30.77 22.48 11.26
CA TYR A 425 29.58 22.34 12.09
C TYR A 425 28.67 21.18 11.67
N LEU A 426 29.03 20.46 10.61
CA LEU A 426 28.23 19.39 10.05
C LEU A 426 28.13 18.21 11.04
N GLU A 427 26.90 17.80 11.33
CA GLU A 427 26.56 16.65 12.18
C GLU A 427 26.01 15.48 11.35
N TYR A 428 25.47 15.75 10.16
CA TYR A 428 24.96 14.75 9.23
C TYR A 428 25.45 15.04 7.82
N LEU A 429 26.03 14.02 7.18
CA LEU A 429 26.44 14.05 5.79
C LEU A 429 26.05 12.75 5.09
N ASP A 430 25.36 12.87 3.96
CA ASP A 430 25.12 11.76 3.05
C ASP A 430 25.70 12.09 1.67
N ILE A 431 26.67 11.28 1.22
CA ILE A 431 27.28 11.34 -0.13
C ILE A 431 27.18 9.97 -0.83
N SER A 432 26.23 9.14 -0.40
CA SER A 432 25.99 7.80 -0.93
C SER A 432 25.45 7.84 -2.36
N ASN A 433 25.57 6.72 -3.10
CA ASN A 433 25.16 6.64 -4.50
C ASN A 433 24.62 5.23 -4.85
N ASP A 434 23.65 5.16 -5.75
CA ASP A 434 22.97 3.90 -6.13
C ASP A 434 23.73 3.04 -7.15
N ASN A 435 24.85 3.51 -7.72
CA ASN A 435 25.71 2.79 -8.68
C ASN A 435 25.01 2.20 -9.93
N THR A 436 23.75 2.52 -10.20
CA THR A 436 22.95 1.90 -11.28
C THR A 436 23.37 2.30 -12.70
N PHE A 437 24.24 3.31 -12.88
CA PHE A 437 24.57 3.86 -14.20
C PHE A 437 26.03 3.66 -14.66
N ASP A 438 26.96 3.33 -13.75
CA ASP A 438 28.40 3.27 -14.11
C ASP A 438 28.83 1.95 -14.78
N ASN A 439 27.93 0.98 -14.94
CA ASN A 439 28.29 -0.27 -15.61
C ASN A 439 28.20 -0.20 -17.14
N ASN A 440 27.57 0.83 -17.73
CA ASN A 440 27.32 0.85 -19.18
C ASN A 440 28.08 1.90 -20.00
N ASN A 441 28.78 2.87 -19.39
CA ASN A 441 29.51 3.89 -20.15
C ASN A 441 30.74 4.41 -19.40
N ASN A 442 31.80 3.60 -19.27
CA ASN A 442 33.20 4.03 -19.33
C ASN A 442 34.15 2.84 -19.11
N ASN A 443 34.22 1.94 -20.11
CA ASN A 443 35.37 1.02 -20.24
C ASN A 443 36.61 1.69 -20.84
N ASN A 444 36.55 2.99 -21.15
CA ASN A 444 37.68 3.73 -21.69
C ASN A 444 37.82 5.07 -20.96
N ASN A 445 38.55 5.09 -19.84
CA ASN A 445 39.55 6.12 -19.58
C ASN A 445 40.44 5.75 -18.38
N SER A 446 41.67 5.39 -18.73
CA SER A 446 42.91 5.52 -17.96
C SER A 446 42.98 4.97 -16.54
N ILE A 447 43.58 3.78 -16.47
CA ILE A 447 44.58 3.35 -15.50
C ILE A 447 45.47 4.54 -15.09
N ILE A 448 45.11 5.25 -14.02
CA ILE A 448 46.03 5.92 -13.10
C ILE A 448 45.42 5.69 -11.71
N ASP A 449 46.07 4.83 -10.93
CA ASP A 449 45.86 4.58 -9.49
C ASP A 449 46.19 5.84 -8.67
N ASN A 450 45.43 6.91 -8.86
CA ASN A 450 45.39 8.01 -7.92
C ASN A 450 44.45 7.59 -6.80
N GLU A 451 44.96 7.52 -5.56
CA GLU A 451 44.11 7.32 -4.38
C GLU A 451 42.81 8.13 -4.52
N ASN A 452 41.69 7.41 -4.59
CA ASN A 452 40.37 8.00 -4.77
C ASN A 452 40.23 9.14 -3.75
N ASP A 453 39.82 10.35 -4.16
CA ASP A 453 39.87 11.54 -3.30
C ASP A 453 39.08 11.39 -2.00
N ILE A 454 38.10 10.48 -1.97
CA ILE A 454 37.42 10.05 -0.75
C ILE A 454 38.37 9.45 0.30
N ASN A 455 39.35 8.63 -0.09
CA ASN A 455 40.31 8.04 0.84
C ASN A 455 41.24 9.10 1.43
N LYS A 456 41.66 10.08 0.63
CA LYS A 456 42.41 11.24 1.11
C LYS A 456 41.58 12.04 2.11
N PHE A 457 40.30 12.26 1.79
CA PHE A 457 39.33 12.90 2.66
C PHE A 457 39.19 12.18 4.01
N LEU A 458 39.04 10.86 3.99
CA LEU A 458 38.90 10.04 5.21
C LEU A 458 40.15 10.04 6.10
N ARG A 459 41.35 10.17 5.52
CA ARG A 459 42.61 10.20 6.29
C ARG A 459 42.93 11.56 6.91
N GLN A 460 42.25 12.62 6.48
CA GLN A 460 42.56 13.97 6.95
C GLN A 460 42.20 14.14 8.42
N ASP A 461 43.14 14.66 9.21
CA ASP A 461 42.89 14.97 10.61
C ASP A 461 41.93 16.16 10.77
N ASN A 462 41.08 16.10 11.80
CA ASN A 462 40.08 17.12 12.13
C ASN A 462 39.08 17.45 11.00
N CYS A 463 38.91 16.59 9.99
CA CYS A 463 37.80 16.71 9.05
C CYS A 463 36.47 16.48 9.80
N LEU A 464 35.43 17.26 9.47
CA LEU A 464 34.06 17.13 10.01
C LEU A 464 33.97 16.77 11.52
N PRO A 465 34.56 17.57 12.43
CA PRO A 465 34.80 17.17 13.82
C PRO A 465 33.54 16.93 14.66
N ARG A 466 32.36 17.35 14.18
CA ARG A 466 31.07 17.21 14.86
C ARG A 466 30.17 16.14 14.24
N LEU A 467 30.69 15.39 13.27
CA LEU A 467 29.91 14.43 12.50
C LEU A 467 29.39 13.31 13.41
N LYS A 468 28.07 13.10 13.35
CA LYS A 468 27.36 12.03 14.04
C LYS A 468 26.83 10.98 13.06
N HIS A 469 26.50 11.40 11.84
CA HIS A 469 25.96 10.52 10.80
C HIS A 469 26.74 10.73 9.52
N PHE A 470 27.24 9.63 8.96
CA PHE A 470 27.93 9.65 7.69
C PHE A 470 27.48 8.50 6.81
N ASP A 471 26.98 8.77 5.62
CA ASP A 471 26.66 7.74 4.65
C ASP A 471 27.54 7.88 3.40
N ILE A 472 28.31 6.83 3.13
CA ILE A 472 29.20 6.69 1.97
C ILE A 472 28.89 5.42 1.18
N SER A 473 27.69 4.86 1.36
CA SER A 473 27.23 3.65 0.69
C SER A 473 27.28 3.80 -0.84
N GLY A 474 27.61 2.70 -1.53
CA GLY A 474 27.79 2.65 -2.98
C GLY A 474 29.15 3.12 -3.46
N GLN A 475 30.02 3.66 -2.62
CA GLN A 475 31.36 4.05 -3.05
C GLN A 475 32.26 2.80 -3.21
N LYS A 476 32.67 2.49 -4.44
CA LYS A 476 33.40 1.25 -4.79
C LYS A 476 34.84 1.18 -4.26
N ILE A 477 35.49 2.31 -3.96
CA ILE A 477 36.94 2.39 -3.68
C ILE A 477 37.18 3.11 -2.35
N ILE A 478 36.64 2.58 -1.25
CA ILE A 478 36.98 3.03 0.11
C ILE A 478 37.93 2.00 0.71
N SER A 479 39.09 2.43 1.19
CA SER A 479 40.04 1.52 1.83
C SER A 479 39.82 1.38 3.33
N SER A 480 39.97 0.16 3.82
CA SER A 480 39.89 -0.23 5.23
C SER A 480 40.87 0.56 6.10
N ILE A 481 42.06 0.86 5.57
CA ILE A 481 43.05 1.72 6.24
C ILE A 481 42.53 3.15 6.39
N SER A 482 41.96 3.73 5.32
CA SER A 482 41.42 5.10 5.37
C SER A 482 40.21 5.19 6.29
N LEU A 483 39.33 4.19 6.24
CA LEU A 483 38.17 4.10 7.13
C LEU A 483 38.58 3.97 8.59
N ARG A 484 39.58 3.13 8.87
CA ARG A 484 40.12 2.94 10.24
C ARG A 484 40.63 4.26 10.81
N GLN A 485 41.45 4.99 10.04
CA GLN A 485 41.96 6.31 10.44
C GLN A 485 40.80 7.28 10.73
N PHE A 486 39.80 7.31 9.85
CA PHE A 486 38.61 8.14 10.04
C PHE A 486 37.87 7.80 11.34
N LEU A 487 37.63 6.51 11.61
CA LEU A 487 36.91 6.04 12.80
C LEU A 487 37.65 6.35 14.11
N LEU A 488 38.99 6.27 14.12
CA LEU A 488 39.80 6.66 15.27
C LEU A 488 39.65 8.14 15.61
N ASN A 489 39.53 8.98 14.57
CA ASN A 489 39.32 10.42 14.70
C ASN A 489 37.85 10.79 15.03
N HIS A 490 36.88 9.90 14.79
CA HIS A 490 35.44 10.15 14.94
C HIS A 490 34.77 9.23 15.96
N LYS A 491 35.21 9.30 17.22
CA LYS A 491 34.70 8.45 18.32
C LYS A 491 33.20 8.65 18.61
N ASN A 492 32.67 9.85 18.37
CA ASN A 492 31.26 10.19 18.62
C ASN A 492 30.31 9.88 17.44
N LEU A 493 30.82 9.29 16.35
CA LEU A 493 30.02 8.91 15.20
C LEU A 493 28.99 7.84 15.60
N GLN A 494 27.71 8.14 15.40
CA GLN A 494 26.55 7.34 15.77
C GLN A 494 26.07 6.44 14.63
N PHE A 495 26.26 6.87 13.39
CA PHE A 495 25.89 6.10 12.20
C PHE A 495 26.96 6.18 11.13
N LEU A 496 27.25 5.03 10.51
CA LEU A 496 28.14 4.94 9.36
C LEU A 496 27.56 3.98 8.29
N GLY A 497 27.18 4.55 7.14
CA GLY A 497 26.67 3.78 6.01
C GLY A 497 27.79 3.28 5.10
N LEU A 498 27.91 1.95 4.95
CA LEU A 498 28.94 1.27 4.14
C LEU A 498 28.33 0.20 3.22
N PHE A 499 27.03 0.29 2.92
CA PHE A 499 26.39 -0.68 2.05
C PHE A 499 26.90 -0.54 0.61
N LEU A 500 27.06 -1.65 -0.13
CA LEU A 500 27.63 -1.69 -1.48
C LEU A 500 29.03 -1.03 -1.66
N THR A 501 29.88 -1.08 -0.64
CA THR A 501 31.32 -0.75 -0.77
C THR A 501 32.14 -2.03 -1.00
N ASN A 502 33.22 -1.99 -1.80
CA ASN A 502 33.93 -3.22 -2.21
C ASN A 502 34.90 -3.79 -1.17
N GLU A 503 35.26 -3.05 -0.11
CA GLU A 503 36.20 -3.55 0.91
C GLU A 503 35.51 -4.18 2.12
N LYS A 504 36.26 -5.06 2.79
CA LYS A 504 35.80 -5.74 4.02
C LYS A 504 36.28 -4.97 5.24
N TYR A 505 35.35 -4.63 6.13
CA TYR A 505 35.63 -3.86 7.34
C TYR A 505 35.38 -4.65 8.62
N SER A 506 35.37 -5.99 8.54
CA SER A 506 34.99 -6.86 9.64
C SER A 506 35.70 -6.56 10.97
N PRO A 507 37.01 -6.23 11.03
CA PRO A 507 37.65 -5.88 12.30
C PRO A 507 37.05 -4.61 12.92
N SER A 508 36.85 -3.55 12.11
CA SER A 508 36.36 -2.26 12.61
C SER A 508 34.87 -2.23 12.97
N ILE A 509 34.09 -3.19 12.47
CA ILE A 509 32.64 -3.27 12.68
C ILE A 509 32.27 -4.38 13.68
N PHE A 510 32.86 -5.56 13.58
CA PHE A 510 32.43 -6.75 14.32
C PHE A 510 33.37 -7.17 15.46
N ASP A 511 34.66 -6.81 15.42
CA ASP A 511 35.60 -7.19 16.48
C ASP A 511 35.56 -6.20 17.65
N ILE A 512 35.02 -6.66 18.79
CA ILE A 512 34.89 -5.85 20.01
C ILE A 512 36.25 -5.40 20.56
N ASN A 513 37.34 -6.11 20.24
CA ASN A 513 38.69 -5.77 20.67
C ASN A 513 39.36 -4.71 19.78
N ASP A 514 38.75 -4.38 18.65
CA ASP A 514 39.26 -3.37 17.74
C ASP A 514 39.03 -1.96 18.31
N LEU A 515 40.07 -1.12 18.30
CA LEU A 515 40.00 0.29 18.72
C LEU A 515 38.94 1.12 17.98
N CYS A 516 38.55 0.71 16.77
CA CYS A 516 37.53 1.40 15.97
C CYS A 516 36.10 0.96 16.30
N TYR A 517 35.94 -0.18 16.98
CA TYR A 517 34.64 -0.72 17.33
C TYR A 517 33.89 0.19 18.30
N SER A 518 32.58 0.28 18.09
CA SER A 518 31.69 0.99 19.00
C SER A 518 30.34 0.28 19.05
N LYS A 519 29.94 -0.18 20.24
CA LYS A 519 28.63 -0.78 20.47
C LYS A 519 27.45 0.19 20.30
N TYR A 520 27.73 1.49 20.23
CA TYR A 520 26.71 2.54 20.07
C TYR A 520 26.66 3.09 18.64
N ARG A 521 27.53 2.61 17.75
CA ARG A 521 27.54 3.02 16.34
C ARG A 521 26.74 2.03 15.52
N HIS A 522 25.72 2.55 14.83
CA HIS A 522 24.93 1.82 13.86
C HIS A 522 25.68 1.77 12.53
N TYR A 523 25.65 0.63 11.86
CA TYR A 523 26.27 0.46 10.55
C TYR A 523 25.29 -0.14 9.55
N THR A 524 25.44 0.25 8.28
CA THR A 524 24.99 -0.59 7.15
C THR A 524 26.21 -1.24 6.54
N TYR A 525 26.09 -2.52 6.15
CA TYR A 525 27.24 -3.30 5.72
C TYR A 525 26.86 -4.27 4.60
N ASP A 526 27.71 -4.36 3.58
CA ASP A 526 27.47 -5.22 2.43
C ASP A 526 27.96 -6.66 2.67
N LEU A 527 27.09 -7.63 2.40
CA LEU A 527 27.34 -9.03 2.69
C LEU A 527 27.79 -9.81 1.44
N GLN A 528 28.81 -9.30 0.75
CA GLN A 528 29.24 -9.80 -0.57
C GLN A 528 29.62 -11.29 -0.59
N HIS A 529 30.02 -11.88 0.54
CA HIS A 529 30.44 -13.29 0.63
C HIS A 529 29.33 -14.30 0.88
N ILE A 530 28.09 -13.84 1.10
CA ILE A 530 26.95 -14.74 1.37
C ILE A 530 26.70 -15.72 0.21
N GLN A 531 27.15 -15.42 -1.01
CA GLN A 531 26.98 -16.30 -2.17
C GLN A 531 27.89 -17.54 -2.19
N THR A 532 29.00 -17.52 -1.46
CA THR A 532 30.10 -18.51 -1.63
C THR A 532 30.35 -19.39 -0.41
N ILE A 533 29.68 -19.13 0.71
CA ILE A 533 29.97 -19.78 2.01
C ILE A 533 28.74 -20.53 2.50
N LEU A 534 28.96 -21.71 3.10
CA LEU A 534 27.94 -22.40 3.87
C LEU A 534 27.61 -21.55 5.10
N LEU A 535 26.49 -20.82 5.05
CA LEU A 535 26.04 -19.97 6.14
C LEU A 535 25.71 -20.81 7.38
N THR A 536 25.95 -20.24 8.55
CA THR A 536 25.59 -20.80 9.86
C THR A 536 24.54 -19.93 10.54
N GLU A 537 23.88 -20.46 11.57
CA GLU A 537 22.92 -19.68 12.37
C GLU A 537 23.59 -18.46 13.05
N ASN A 538 24.87 -18.60 13.42
CA ASN A 538 25.67 -17.51 13.97
C ASN A 538 25.85 -16.35 12.99
N ASP A 539 25.91 -16.63 11.68
CA ASP A 539 25.99 -15.58 10.65
C ASP A 539 24.70 -14.76 10.62
N LEU A 540 23.52 -15.40 10.74
CA LEU A 540 22.26 -14.65 10.83
C LEU A 540 22.24 -13.76 12.07
N ILE A 541 22.61 -14.29 13.25
CA ILE A 541 22.63 -13.52 14.50
C ILE A 541 23.59 -12.32 14.37
N LEU A 542 24.72 -12.51 13.70
CA LEU A 542 25.71 -11.46 13.49
C LEU A 542 25.21 -10.38 12.52
N TYR A 543 24.62 -10.77 11.38
CA TYR A 543 24.28 -9.83 10.31
C TYR A 543 22.87 -9.23 10.38
N GLU A 544 21.93 -9.87 11.09
CA GLU A 544 20.53 -9.45 11.23
C GLU A 544 20.39 -7.97 11.65
N PRO A 545 21.09 -7.47 12.69
CA PRO A 545 20.97 -6.06 13.10
C PRO A 545 21.36 -5.06 11.99
N TYR A 546 22.39 -5.41 11.20
CA TYR A 546 22.89 -4.55 10.13
C TYR A 546 21.96 -4.56 8.90
N LEU A 547 21.31 -5.69 8.62
CA LEU A 547 20.29 -5.78 7.58
C LEU A 547 19.02 -4.99 7.96
N ILE A 548 18.62 -5.06 9.23
CA ILE A 548 17.48 -4.29 9.75
C ILE A 548 17.78 -2.79 9.71
N GLU A 549 18.98 -2.37 10.14
CA GLU A 549 19.41 -0.97 10.01
C GLU A 549 19.42 -0.54 8.53
N SER A 550 19.94 -1.39 7.64
CA SER A 550 19.97 -1.11 6.19
C SER A 550 18.57 -0.95 5.60
N LEU A 551 17.62 -1.84 5.91
CA LEU A 551 16.23 -1.71 5.47
C LEU A 551 15.56 -0.45 6.02
N THR A 552 15.83 -0.13 7.30
CA THR A 552 15.24 1.05 7.97
C THR A 552 15.71 2.34 7.31
N ARG A 553 17.00 2.44 6.96
CA ARG A 553 17.60 3.64 6.36
C ARG A 553 17.32 3.76 4.87
N TYR A 554 17.31 2.64 4.14
CA TYR A 554 17.29 2.64 2.68
C TYR A 554 15.96 2.28 2.07
N ARG A 555 14.87 2.28 2.84
CA ARG A 555 13.51 1.91 2.38
C ARG A 555 13.05 2.58 1.07
N ASP A 556 13.51 3.79 0.77
CA ASP A 556 13.13 4.53 -0.46
C ASP A 556 14.09 4.28 -1.64
N ARG A 557 15.25 3.64 -1.39
CA ARG A 557 16.33 3.43 -2.36
C ARG A 557 16.22 2.03 -2.98
N SER A 558 15.40 1.90 -4.02
CA SER A 558 15.06 0.59 -4.63
C SER A 558 16.28 -0.30 -4.97
N GLY A 559 17.38 0.28 -5.45
CA GLY A 559 18.61 -0.44 -5.76
C GLY A 559 19.28 -1.08 -4.54
N PHE A 560 19.29 -0.39 -3.39
CA PHE A 560 19.79 -0.94 -2.14
C PHE A 560 18.81 -1.97 -1.57
N VAL A 561 17.51 -1.62 -1.53
CA VAL A 561 16.45 -2.48 -0.99
C VAL A 561 16.45 -3.86 -1.64
N GLN A 562 16.53 -3.93 -2.97
CA GLN A 562 16.57 -5.21 -3.68
C GLN A 562 17.72 -6.10 -3.18
N LYS A 563 18.91 -5.52 -2.98
CA LYS A 563 20.10 -6.26 -2.53
C LYS A 563 20.01 -6.66 -1.05
N ILE A 564 19.43 -5.81 -0.20
CA ILE A 564 19.22 -6.12 1.22
C ILE A 564 18.22 -7.27 1.37
N LEU A 565 17.10 -7.21 0.64
CA LEU A 565 16.10 -8.29 0.59
C LEU A 565 16.71 -9.59 0.07
N TYR A 566 17.61 -9.52 -0.93
CA TYR A 566 18.36 -10.69 -1.37
C TYR A 566 19.14 -11.33 -0.21
N TYR A 567 19.87 -10.57 0.60
CA TYR A 567 20.59 -11.13 1.76
C TYR A 567 19.65 -11.71 2.82
N ILE A 568 18.55 -11.02 3.11
CA ILE A 568 17.52 -11.50 4.03
C ILE A 568 16.94 -12.83 3.55
N PHE A 569 16.61 -12.94 2.26
CA PHE A 569 16.13 -14.18 1.66
C PHE A 569 17.11 -15.34 1.89
N PHE A 570 18.41 -15.13 1.64
CA PHE A 570 19.43 -16.18 1.81
C PHE A 570 19.55 -16.65 3.26
N LEU A 571 19.54 -15.72 4.23
CA LEU A 571 19.68 -16.08 5.64
C LEU A 571 18.41 -16.74 6.20
N THR A 572 17.23 -16.20 5.85
CA THR A 572 15.92 -16.70 6.35
C THR A 572 15.46 -17.99 5.68
N ARG A 573 16.11 -18.40 4.57
CA ARG A 573 15.84 -19.69 3.92
C ARG A 573 16.16 -20.87 4.84
N SER A 574 17.21 -20.75 5.65
CA SER A 574 17.71 -21.85 6.49
C SER A 574 17.61 -21.58 7.99
N PHE A 575 17.53 -20.31 8.40
CA PHE A 575 17.63 -19.93 9.82
C PHE A 575 16.44 -19.08 10.27
N HIS A 576 16.15 -19.13 11.57
CA HIS A 576 15.05 -18.38 12.18
C HIS A 576 15.54 -17.02 12.70
N SER A 577 14.85 -15.95 12.30
CA SER A 577 15.09 -14.58 12.75
C SER A 577 14.60 -14.38 14.18
N LYS A 578 15.42 -13.74 15.04
CA LYS A 578 15.00 -13.35 16.40
C LYS A 578 14.08 -12.13 16.39
N GLN A 579 14.16 -11.32 15.33
CA GLN A 579 13.37 -10.10 15.14
C GLN A 579 12.32 -10.25 14.01
N GLN A 580 11.76 -11.45 13.87
CA GLN A 580 10.87 -11.82 12.76
C GLN A 580 9.72 -10.82 12.54
N ASN A 581 9.01 -10.42 13.60
CA ASN A 581 7.89 -9.47 13.46
C ASN A 581 8.33 -8.10 12.93
N LEU A 582 9.46 -7.58 13.43
CA LEU A 582 10.02 -6.31 12.94
C LEU A 582 10.44 -6.43 11.47
N LEU A 583 11.06 -7.56 11.10
CA LEU A 583 11.48 -7.80 9.72
C LEU A 583 10.28 -7.88 8.78
N ILE A 584 9.20 -8.57 9.18
CA ILE A 584 7.93 -8.60 8.45
C ILE A 584 7.36 -7.18 8.29
N GLU A 585 7.28 -6.39 9.36
CA GLU A 585 6.77 -5.01 9.32
C GLU A 585 7.57 -4.12 8.35
N LEU A 586 8.90 -4.21 8.39
CA LEU A 586 9.77 -3.49 7.47
C LEU A 586 9.57 -3.93 6.02
N ILE A 587 9.47 -5.23 5.76
CA ILE A 587 9.26 -5.76 4.40
C ILE A 587 7.89 -5.37 3.86
N LEU A 588 6.83 -5.44 4.67
CA LEU A 588 5.49 -5.00 4.26
C LEU A 588 5.46 -3.50 3.94
N HIS A 589 6.16 -2.68 4.71
CA HIS A 589 6.32 -1.27 4.42
C HIS A 589 7.06 -1.04 3.09
N ILE A 590 8.14 -1.79 2.84
CA ILE A 590 8.87 -1.77 1.56
C ILE A 590 7.97 -2.17 0.39
N MET A 591 7.15 -3.21 0.56
CA MET A 591 6.19 -3.63 -0.46
C MET A 591 5.18 -2.53 -0.78
N SER A 592 4.78 -1.73 0.20
CA SER A 592 3.87 -0.59 -0.01
C SER A 592 4.53 0.56 -0.80
N ILE A 593 5.79 0.89 -0.49
CA ILE A 593 6.54 1.96 -1.16
C ILE A 593 6.85 1.57 -2.62
N HIS A 594 7.30 0.33 -2.83
CA HIS A 594 7.78 -0.17 -4.13
C HIS A 594 6.76 -1.10 -4.81
N SER A 595 5.47 -0.77 -4.71
CA SER A 595 4.37 -1.60 -5.21
C SER A 595 4.46 -1.96 -6.70
N ASN A 596 5.06 -1.09 -7.52
CA ASN A 596 5.17 -1.28 -8.98
C ASN A 596 6.55 -1.78 -9.44
N LEU A 597 7.50 -2.03 -8.53
CA LEU A 597 8.83 -2.51 -8.89
C LEU A 597 8.92 -4.04 -8.76
N GLN A 598 8.84 -4.73 -9.89
CA GLN A 598 8.88 -6.19 -9.97
C GLN A 598 10.04 -6.81 -9.17
N ASN A 599 11.25 -6.28 -9.32
CA ASN A 599 12.45 -6.83 -8.68
C ASN A 599 12.38 -6.78 -7.15
N VAL A 600 11.80 -5.70 -6.60
CA VAL A 600 11.62 -5.55 -5.15
C VAL A 600 10.52 -6.49 -4.68
N GLN A 601 9.38 -6.53 -5.36
CA GLN A 601 8.24 -7.38 -5.00
C GLN A 601 8.58 -8.87 -5.06
N MET A 602 9.35 -9.30 -6.05
CA MET A 602 9.86 -10.67 -6.15
C MET A 602 10.70 -11.05 -4.92
N ALA A 603 11.64 -10.18 -4.52
CA ALA A 603 12.49 -10.43 -3.36
C ALA A 603 11.68 -10.35 -2.05
N SER A 604 10.80 -9.37 -1.90
CA SER A 604 9.95 -9.19 -0.72
C SER A 604 9.02 -10.39 -0.51
N THR A 605 8.33 -10.86 -1.55
CA THR A 605 7.43 -12.03 -1.44
C THR A 605 8.18 -13.30 -1.08
N ALA A 606 9.40 -13.48 -1.60
CA ALA A 606 10.27 -14.60 -1.20
C ALA A 606 10.70 -14.53 0.27
N CYS A 607 11.04 -13.33 0.78
CA CYS A 607 11.35 -13.13 2.19
C CYS A 607 10.13 -13.37 3.08
N ILE A 608 8.96 -12.84 2.72
CA ILE A 608 7.71 -13.06 3.47
C ILE A 608 7.42 -14.56 3.55
N TYR A 609 7.47 -15.28 2.42
CA TYR A 609 7.28 -16.73 2.41
C TYR A 609 8.22 -17.43 3.41
N ASN A 610 9.53 -17.15 3.36
CA ASN A 610 10.50 -17.75 4.27
C ASN A 610 10.18 -17.46 5.75
N LEU A 611 9.74 -16.23 6.05
CA LEU A 611 9.39 -15.77 7.38
C LEU A 611 8.01 -16.24 7.84
N THR A 612 7.21 -16.89 7.00
CA THR A 612 5.86 -17.39 7.32
C THR A 612 5.71 -18.89 7.03
N ARG A 613 6.80 -19.67 7.02
CA ARG A 613 6.72 -21.13 6.94
C ARG A 613 6.30 -21.72 8.27
N THR A 614 5.49 -22.78 8.26
CA THR A 614 5.16 -23.57 9.45
C THR A 614 6.43 -24.24 10.02
N PRO A 615 6.64 -24.30 11.35
CA PRO A 615 5.75 -23.85 12.45
C PRO A 615 5.88 -22.36 12.81
N ILE A 616 6.75 -21.59 12.14
CA ILE A 616 7.07 -20.20 12.49
C ILE A 616 5.82 -19.29 12.44
N THR A 617 4.86 -19.60 11.56
CA THR A 617 3.58 -18.87 11.45
C THR A 617 2.79 -18.85 12.75
N GLU A 618 2.96 -19.83 13.65
CA GLU A 618 2.27 -19.92 14.95
C GLU A 618 2.70 -18.82 15.94
N HIS A 619 3.85 -18.18 15.73
CA HIS A 619 4.35 -17.12 16.60
C HIS A 619 4.11 -15.71 16.05
N ILE A 620 3.51 -15.59 14.87
CA ILE A 620 3.21 -14.31 14.24
C ILE A 620 1.96 -13.69 14.87
N HIS A 621 2.03 -12.39 15.16
CA HIS A 621 0.90 -11.64 15.70
C HIS A 621 -0.23 -11.51 14.66
N ILE A 622 -1.49 -11.65 15.09
CA ILE A 622 -2.67 -11.69 14.20
C ILE A 622 -2.78 -10.46 13.28
N LYS A 623 -2.43 -9.28 13.80
CA LYS A 623 -2.38 -8.03 13.01
C LYS A 623 -1.45 -8.17 11.80
N ASN A 624 -0.29 -8.79 11.97
CA ASN A 624 0.70 -8.93 10.91
C ASN A 624 0.23 -9.93 9.85
N LEU A 625 -0.56 -10.95 10.22
CA LEU A 625 -1.18 -11.89 9.28
C LEU A 625 -2.11 -11.19 8.29
N SER A 626 -3.00 -10.32 8.78
CA SER A 626 -3.91 -9.56 7.90
C SER A 626 -3.16 -8.68 6.89
N GLN A 627 -2.07 -8.04 7.34
CA GLN A 627 -1.23 -7.21 6.48
C GLN A 627 -0.43 -8.04 5.46
N ILE A 628 0.03 -9.23 5.85
CA ILE A 628 0.67 -10.20 4.94
C ILE A 628 -0.31 -10.60 3.83
N VAL A 629 -1.55 -10.97 4.17
CA VAL A 629 -2.57 -11.35 3.17
C VAL A 629 -2.80 -10.21 2.18
N GLN A 630 -3.04 -9.00 2.69
CA GLN A 630 -3.30 -7.83 1.83
C GLN A 630 -2.11 -7.51 0.92
N ALA A 631 -0.88 -7.50 1.46
CA ALA A 631 0.32 -7.22 0.66
C ALA A 631 0.57 -8.30 -0.39
N THR A 632 0.33 -9.57 -0.05
CA THR A 632 0.49 -10.71 -0.95
C THR A 632 -0.53 -10.66 -2.08
N MET A 633 -1.80 -10.40 -1.78
CA MET A 633 -2.85 -10.21 -2.79
C MET A 633 -2.55 -9.03 -3.73
N ASN A 634 -2.07 -7.90 -3.17
CA ASN A 634 -1.69 -6.74 -3.97
C ASN A 634 -0.53 -7.07 -4.94
N ALA A 635 0.48 -7.82 -4.47
CA ALA A 635 1.59 -8.27 -5.31
C ALA A 635 1.11 -9.23 -6.41
N MET A 636 0.25 -10.20 -6.08
CA MET A 636 -0.34 -11.12 -7.06
C MET A 636 -1.12 -10.38 -8.15
N ALA A 637 -1.94 -9.40 -7.77
CA ALA A 637 -2.74 -8.60 -8.69
C ALA A 637 -1.90 -7.67 -9.57
N THR A 638 -0.79 -7.14 -9.04
CA THR A 638 0.08 -6.21 -9.78
C THR A 638 0.99 -6.93 -10.78
N PHE A 639 1.42 -8.17 -10.46
CA PHE A 639 2.36 -8.93 -11.28
C PHE A 639 1.81 -10.33 -11.68
N PRO A 640 0.66 -10.40 -12.39
CA PRO A 640 0.01 -11.67 -12.72
C PRO A 640 0.88 -12.60 -13.57
N ASN A 641 1.77 -12.05 -14.39
CA ASN A 641 2.61 -12.80 -15.32
C ASN A 641 3.95 -13.27 -14.70
N GLN A 642 4.20 -12.96 -13.42
CA GLN A 642 5.47 -13.29 -12.75
C GLN A 642 5.36 -14.61 -11.97
N GLN A 643 5.62 -15.73 -12.65
CA GLN A 643 5.40 -17.09 -12.12
C GLN A 643 6.03 -17.33 -10.73
N GLN A 644 7.28 -16.93 -10.51
CA GLN A 644 7.95 -17.15 -9.22
C GLN A 644 7.34 -16.31 -8.09
N LEU A 645 6.88 -15.10 -8.41
CA LEU A 645 6.19 -14.24 -7.44
C LEU A 645 4.87 -14.90 -7.04
N GLN A 646 4.09 -15.36 -8.03
CA GLN A 646 2.83 -16.05 -7.78
C GLN A 646 3.03 -17.31 -6.93
N LYS A 647 4.06 -18.12 -7.22
CA LYS A 647 4.43 -19.29 -6.42
C LYS A 647 4.72 -18.92 -4.96
N ASN A 648 5.56 -17.91 -4.71
CA ASN A 648 5.86 -17.46 -3.35
C ASN A 648 4.60 -16.99 -2.61
N CYS A 649 3.73 -16.24 -3.29
CA CYS A 649 2.47 -15.76 -2.74
C CYS A 649 1.51 -16.90 -2.39
N LEU A 650 1.31 -17.87 -3.29
CA LEU A 650 0.44 -19.02 -3.04
C LEU A 650 0.97 -19.90 -1.90
N LEU A 651 2.27 -20.15 -1.84
CA LEU A 651 2.88 -20.91 -0.74
C LEU A 651 2.76 -20.18 0.61
N THR A 652 2.83 -18.85 0.60
CA THR A 652 2.59 -18.02 1.79
C THR A 652 1.14 -18.18 2.25
N LEU A 653 0.19 -18.05 1.32
CA LEU A 653 -1.25 -18.08 1.60
C LEU A 653 -1.76 -19.49 1.93
N CYS A 654 -1.08 -20.56 1.52
CA CYS A 654 -1.47 -21.94 1.79
C CYS A 654 -1.31 -22.36 3.27
N SER A 655 -0.90 -21.45 4.17
CA SER A 655 -0.89 -21.72 5.60
C SER A 655 -2.31 -21.62 6.18
N ASP A 656 -2.80 -22.70 6.79
CA ASP A 656 -4.16 -22.77 7.38
C ASP A 656 -4.47 -21.59 8.31
N ARG A 657 -3.50 -21.21 9.15
CA ARG A 657 -3.65 -20.07 10.07
C ARG A 657 -3.95 -18.76 9.33
N ILE A 658 -3.34 -18.54 8.17
CA ILE A 658 -3.50 -17.31 7.39
C ILE A 658 -4.89 -17.25 6.74
N LEU A 659 -5.39 -18.37 6.22
CA LEU A 659 -6.69 -18.41 5.52
C LEU A 659 -7.89 -18.37 6.47
N HIS A 660 -7.69 -18.73 7.74
CA HIS A 660 -8.76 -18.63 8.75
C HIS A 660 -9.03 -17.21 9.24
N GLU A 661 -8.18 -16.24 8.92
CA GLU A 661 -8.35 -14.84 9.33
C GLU A 661 -9.67 -14.22 8.78
N PRO A 662 -10.43 -13.47 9.60
CA PRO A 662 -11.75 -12.99 9.21
C PRO A 662 -11.76 -11.70 8.35
N TYR A 663 -10.61 -11.05 8.14
CA TYR A 663 -10.54 -9.68 7.61
C TYR A 663 -9.80 -9.55 6.27
N PHE A 664 -10.24 -10.26 5.22
CA PHE A 664 -9.81 -10.00 3.84
C PHE A 664 -10.88 -10.39 2.81
N ASN A 665 -10.72 -9.95 1.56
CA ASN A 665 -11.68 -10.20 0.48
C ASN A 665 -11.48 -11.60 -0.12
N PHE A 666 -12.28 -12.58 0.36
CA PHE A 666 -12.23 -13.97 -0.09
C PHE A 666 -12.47 -14.12 -1.61
N CYS A 667 -13.43 -13.38 -2.18
CA CYS A 667 -13.74 -13.45 -3.61
C CYS A 667 -12.59 -12.94 -4.49
N LEU A 668 -11.94 -11.84 -4.09
CA LEU A 668 -10.78 -11.32 -4.82
C LEU A 668 -9.62 -12.32 -4.78
N LEU A 669 -9.34 -12.90 -3.61
CA LEU A 669 -8.31 -13.93 -3.50
C LEU A 669 -8.64 -15.15 -4.37
N ALA A 670 -9.88 -15.66 -4.31
CA ALA A 670 -10.30 -16.79 -5.13
C ALA A 670 -10.14 -16.49 -6.64
N THR A 671 -10.47 -15.28 -7.08
CA THR A 671 -10.29 -14.85 -8.46
C THR A 671 -8.81 -14.85 -8.88
N LEU A 672 -7.92 -14.32 -8.03
CA LEU A 672 -6.48 -14.30 -8.28
C LEU A 672 -5.87 -15.71 -8.34
N VAL A 673 -6.31 -16.60 -7.44
CA VAL A 673 -5.83 -17.99 -7.42
C VAL A 673 -6.34 -18.75 -8.65
N MET A 674 -7.60 -18.57 -9.05
CA MET A 674 -8.13 -19.19 -10.27
C MET A 674 -7.41 -18.68 -11.53
N HIS A 675 -7.07 -17.40 -11.59
CA HIS A 675 -6.25 -16.84 -12.67
C HIS A 675 -4.88 -17.53 -12.78
N ASN A 676 -4.25 -17.85 -11.64
CA ASN A 676 -3.01 -18.62 -11.62
C ASN A 676 -3.20 -20.04 -12.15
N LEU A 677 -4.28 -20.73 -11.75
CA LEU A 677 -4.58 -22.08 -12.24
C LEU A 677 -4.84 -22.10 -13.75
N LEU A 678 -5.44 -21.04 -14.32
CA LEU A 678 -5.65 -20.90 -15.76
C LEU A 678 -4.34 -20.73 -16.54
N ASN A 679 -3.39 -19.96 -16.01
CA ASN A 679 -2.20 -19.54 -16.76
C ASN A 679 -0.97 -20.42 -16.55
N TYR A 680 -0.92 -21.20 -15.46
CA TYR A 680 0.26 -21.98 -15.10
C TYR A 680 -0.03 -23.47 -14.99
N THR A 681 0.96 -24.28 -15.34
CA THR A 681 0.94 -25.76 -15.27
C THR A 681 1.92 -26.33 -14.24
N ASP A 682 2.69 -25.48 -13.55
CA ASP A 682 3.63 -25.90 -12.52
C ASP A 682 2.88 -26.42 -11.29
N LEU A 683 3.22 -27.63 -10.84
CA LEU A 683 2.64 -28.25 -9.65
C LEU A 683 2.85 -27.40 -8.39
N ALA A 684 3.94 -26.65 -8.31
CA ALA A 684 4.21 -25.76 -7.20
C ALA A 684 3.25 -24.55 -7.14
N ILE A 685 2.46 -24.32 -8.20
CA ILE A 685 1.36 -23.36 -8.25
C ILE A 685 0.02 -24.08 -8.15
N ILE A 686 -0.15 -25.20 -8.87
CA ILE A 686 -1.40 -25.96 -8.89
C ILE A 686 -1.76 -26.43 -7.48
N GLN A 687 -0.84 -27.12 -6.80
CA GLN A 687 -1.09 -27.74 -5.49
C GLN A 687 -1.57 -26.72 -4.43
N PRO A 688 -0.84 -25.63 -4.13
CA PRO A 688 -1.34 -24.64 -3.18
C PRO A 688 -2.57 -23.90 -3.72
N GLY A 689 -2.68 -23.69 -5.04
CA GLY A 689 -3.82 -23.00 -5.63
C GLY A 689 -5.15 -23.75 -5.45
N VAL A 690 -5.18 -25.06 -5.72
CA VAL A 690 -6.39 -25.86 -5.54
C VAL A 690 -6.72 -26.06 -4.06
N ALA A 691 -5.71 -26.18 -3.20
CA ALA A 691 -5.89 -26.24 -1.75
C ALA A 691 -6.56 -24.97 -1.22
N ILE A 692 -6.02 -23.79 -1.56
CA ILE A 692 -6.59 -22.49 -1.19
C ILE A 692 -8.03 -22.36 -1.68
N LEU A 693 -8.30 -22.64 -2.96
CA LEU A 693 -9.67 -22.52 -3.50
C LEU A 693 -10.66 -23.50 -2.86
N SER A 694 -10.24 -24.73 -2.58
CA SER A 694 -11.09 -25.72 -1.92
C SER A 694 -11.53 -25.25 -0.52
N LEU A 695 -10.67 -24.54 0.20
CA LEU A 695 -11.02 -23.94 1.49
C LEU A 695 -11.89 -22.69 1.31
N LEU A 696 -11.52 -21.79 0.40
CA LEU A 696 -12.19 -20.51 0.20
C LEU A 696 -13.63 -20.65 -0.28
N THR A 697 -13.92 -21.62 -1.14
CA THR A 697 -15.26 -21.83 -1.71
C THR A 697 -16.34 -22.05 -0.66
N THR A 698 -16.01 -22.67 0.47
CA THR A 698 -16.93 -22.84 1.62
C THR A 698 -17.32 -21.53 2.31
N ARG A 699 -16.62 -20.42 2.00
CA ARG A 699 -16.84 -19.09 2.56
C ARG A 699 -17.37 -18.08 1.54
N LEU A 700 -17.54 -18.49 0.28
CA LEU A 700 -18.05 -17.62 -0.78
C LEU A 700 -19.58 -17.67 -0.82
N THR A 701 -20.18 -16.58 -1.30
CA THR A 701 -21.62 -16.58 -1.61
C THR A 701 -21.91 -17.39 -2.88
N ILE A 702 -23.16 -17.81 -3.07
CA ILE A 702 -23.60 -18.54 -4.27
C ILE A 702 -23.27 -17.75 -5.55
N ASP A 703 -23.46 -16.43 -5.56
CA ASP A 703 -23.15 -15.57 -6.71
C ASP A 703 -21.65 -15.55 -7.04
N GLU A 704 -20.80 -15.55 -6.03
CA GLU A 704 -19.34 -15.59 -6.19
C GLU A 704 -18.87 -16.97 -6.67
N CYS A 705 -19.43 -18.05 -6.11
CA CYS A 705 -19.22 -19.41 -6.60
C CYS A 705 -19.68 -19.57 -8.05
N THR A 706 -20.79 -18.94 -8.45
CA THR A 706 -21.29 -18.95 -9.84
C THR A 706 -20.29 -18.31 -10.80
N LYS A 707 -19.69 -17.17 -10.43
CA LYS A 707 -18.64 -16.52 -11.23
C LYS A 707 -17.37 -17.37 -11.31
N LEU A 708 -16.98 -17.98 -10.19
CA LEU A 708 -15.81 -18.84 -10.11
C LEU A 708 -16.01 -20.14 -10.91
N GLY A 709 -17.22 -20.72 -10.89
CA GLY A 709 -17.67 -21.89 -11.64
C GLY A 709 -18.09 -21.60 -13.08
N SER A 710 -17.42 -20.65 -13.74
CA SER A 710 -17.62 -20.41 -15.18
C SER A 710 -17.15 -21.61 -16.02
N ILE A 711 -17.71 -21.77 -17.22
CA ILE A 711 -17.34 -22.87 -18.14
C ILE A 711 -15.82 -22.94 -18.39
N ILE A 712 -15.15 -21.79 -18.53
CA ILE A 712 -13.70 -21.73 -18.77
C ILE A 712 -12.95 -22.31 -17.56
N ASN A 713 -13.35 -21.91 -16.36
CA ASN A 713 -12.71 -22.35 -15.12
C ASN A 713 -12.95 -23.84 -14.88
N LEU A 714 -14.18 -24.32 -15.06
CA LEU A 714 -14.51 -25.74 -14.90
C LEU A 714 -13.78 -26.61 -15.90
N LYS A 715 -13.68 -26.21 -17.18
CA LYS A 715 -12.84 -26.90 -18.17
C LYS A 715 -11.39 -27.00 -17.71
N ARG A 716 -10.84 -25.93 -17.14
CA ARG A 716 -9.48 -25.96 -16.60
C ARG A 716 -9.35 -26.90 -15.40
N LEU A 717 -10.29 -26.88 -14.47
CA LEU A 717 -10.28 -27.79 -13.30
C LEU A 717 -10.38 -29.25 -13.73
N ILE A 718 -11.24 -29.57 -14.69
CA ILE A 718 -11.35 -30.90 -15.30
C ILE A 718 -10.02 -31.32 -15.93
N GLN A 719 -9.41 -30.45 -16.73
CA GLN A 719 -8.08 -30.70 -17.32
C GLN A 719 -7.00 -30.93 -16.26
N LEU A 720 -7.01 -30.19 -15.14
CA LEU A 720 -6.06 -30.38 -14.05
C LEU A 720 -6.23 -31.76 -13.40
N ILE A 721 -7.47 -32.22 -13.22
CA ILE A 721 -7.75 -33.56 -12.70
C ILE A 721 -7.26 -34.63 -13.67
N GLU A 722 -7.54 -34.49 -14.97
CA GLU A 722 -7.03 -35.41 -16.00
C GLU A 722 -5.50 -35.47 -15.99
N GLN A 723 -4.83 -34.31 -15.89
CA GLN A 723 -3.37 -34.23 -15.79
C GLN A 723 -2.84 -34.92 -14.53
N GLN A 724 -3.51 -34.82 -13.38
CA GLN A 724 -3.10 -35.55 -12.17
C GLN A 724 -3.31 -37.05 -12.34
N ILE A 725 -4.41 -37.49 -12.94
CA ILE A 725 -4.66 -38.92 -13.23
C ILE A 725 -3.54 -39.47 -14.10
N ASP A 726 -3.23 -38.81 -15.22
CA ASP A 726 -2.19 -39.24 -16.15
C ASP A 726 -0.82 -39.30 -15.47
N ARG A 727 -0.52 -38.31 -14.61
CA ARG A 727 0.71 -38.28 -13.81
C ARG A 727 0.78 -39.44 -12.83
N LEU A 728 -0.29 -39.74 -12.10
CA LEU A 728 -0.34 -40.85 -11.14
C LEU A 728 -0.16 -42.20 -11.85
N GLN A 729 -0.82 -42.38 -13.00
CA GLN A 729 -0.65 -43.56 -13.84
C GLN A 729 0.79 -43.70 -14.37
N ALA A 730 1.43 -42.60 -14.77
CA ALA A 730 2.82 -42.61 -15.22
C ALA A 730 3.81 -42.95 -14.09
N ILE A 731 3.59 -42.44 -12.88
CA ILE A 731 4.38 -42.81 -11.69
C ILE A 731 4.27 -44.32 -11.43
N GLN A 732 3.05 -44.85 -11.49
CA GLN A 732 2.79 -46.27 -11.29
C GLN A 732 3.49 -47.15 -12.34
N LEU A 733 3.45 -46.75 -13.62
CA LEU A 733 4.15 -47.46 -14.70
C LEU A 733 5.68 -47.48 -14.49
N ASN A 734 6.27 -46.37 -14.06
CA ASN A 734 7.71 -46.27 -13.80
C ASN A 734 8.15 -47.11 -12.60
N GLN A 735 7.35 -47.14 -11.53
CA GLN A 735 7.60 -47.99 -10.36
C GLN A 735 7.48 -49.47 -10.71
N ASN A 736 6.50 -49.85 -11.53
CA ASN A 736 6.34 -51.24 -11.98
C ASN A 736 7.53 -51.69 -12.84
N GLN A 737 8.10 -50.81 -13.68
CA GLN A 737 9.32 -51.10 -14.45
C GLN A 737 10.57 -51.23 -13.56
N GLN A 738 10.69 -50.41 -12.50
CA GLN A 738 11.78 -50.53 -11.52
C GLN A 738 11.65 -51.81 -10.69
N ALA A 739 10.44 -52.15 -10.24
CA ALA A 739 10.15 -53.40 -9.53
C ALA A 739 10.43 -54.63 -10.41
N HIS A 740 10.12 -54.58 -11.72
CA HIS A 740 10.41 -55.68 -12.64
C HIS A 740 11.92 -55.85 -12.92
N ASN A 741 12.71 -54.78 -12.82
CA ASN A 741 14.17 -54.85 -12.91
C ASN A 741 14.82 -55.40 -11.62
N GLU A 742 14.19 -55.22 -10.46
CA GLU A 742 14.63 -55.75 -9.17
C GLU A 742 14.11 -57.18 -8.89
N GLN A 743 12.99 -57.59 -9.51
CA GLN A 743 12.38 -58.91 -9.36
C GLN A 743 13.13 -60.08 -10.01
N ASN A 744 14.30 -59.84 -10.63
CA ASN A 744 15.21 -60.95 -10.98
C ASN A 744 15.85 -61.62 -9.75
N GLN A 745 15.58 -61.14 -8.53
CA GLN A 745 15.96 -61.81 -7.28
C GLN A 745 14.91 -61.63 -6.17
N GLN A 746 13.79 -62.35 -6.25
CA GLN A 746 13.05 -62.99 -5.14
C GLN A 746 11.55 -63.09 -5.43
N THR A 747 11.01 -64.29 -5.21
CA THR A 747 9.59 -64.64 -5.25
C THR A 747 8.83 -63.95 -4.12
N LEU A 748 7.93 -63.03 -4.46
CA LEU A 748 6.90 -62.48 -3.59
C LEU A 748 5.54 -62.60 -4.30
N THR A 749 4.53 -63.03 -3.54
CA THR A 749 3.18 -63.38 -3.98
C THR A 749 2.38 -62.17 -4.45
N ASP A 750 1.64 -62.33 -5.56
CA ASP A 750 0.91 -61.30 -6.31
C ASP A 750 -0.07 -60.41 -5.51
N ILE A 751 -0.39 -60.75 -4.26
CA ILE A 751 -1.42 -60.07 -3.44
C ILE A 751 -0.88 -58.78 -2.79
N ASP A 752 0.39 -58.76 -2.35
CA ASP A 752 1.00 -57.60 -1.66
C ASP A 752 1.32 -56.44 -2.63
N ILE A 753 1.42 -56.75 -3.93
CA ILE A 753 1.67 -55.79 -5.00
C ILE A 753 0.40 -54.95 -5.25
N THR A 754 -0.77 -55.58 -5.36
CA THR A 754 -2.07 -54.91 -5.53
C THR A 754 -2.53 -54.06 -4.34
N LEU A 755 -2.21 -54.46 -3.11
CA LEU A 755 -2.55 -53.68 -1.90
C LEU A 755 -1.67 -52.42 -1.77
N ASN A 756 -0.38 -52.50 -2.12
CA ASN A 756 0.49 -51.32 -2.20
C ASN A 756 0.13 -50.38 -3.37
N HIS A 757 -0.41 -50.91 -4.48
CA HIS A 757 -0.82 -50.14 -5.66
C HIS A 757 -2.01 -49.19 -5.41
N SER A 758 -2.95 -49.55 -4.54
CA SER A 758 -4.11 -48.71 -4.20
C SER A 758 -3.78 -47.68 -3.12
N GLN A 759 -2.95 -48.03 -2.14
CA GLN A 759 -2.56 -47.12 -1.06
C GLN A 759 -1.73 -45.91 -1.54
N GLN A 760 -0.92 -46.02 -2.60
CA GLN A 760 -0.12 -44.89 -3.09
C GLN A 760 -0.92 -43.88 -3.94
N LEU A 761 -1.91 -44.32 -4.74
CA LEU A 761 -2.80 -43.42 -5.49
C LEU A 761 -3.70 -42.58 -4.58
N THR A 762 -4.05 -43.11 -3.40
CA THR A 762 -4.89 -42.37 -2.44
C THR A 762 -4.16 -41.17 -1.82
N SER A 763 -2.83 -41.07 -1.87
CA SER A 763 -2.07 -40.05 -1.11
C SER A 763 -1.91 -38.67 -1.79
N ASP A 764 -2.38 -38.49 -3.03
CA ASP A 764 -2.22 -37.19 -3.73
C ASP A 764 -3.27 -36.17 -3.29
N ASP A 765 -2.87 -35.31 -2.36
CA ASP A 765 -3.68 -34.21 -1.86
C ASP A 765 -4.15 -33.28 -2.99
N THR A 766 -3.40 -33.16 -4.09
CA THR A 766 -3.76 -32.29 -5.23
C THR A 766 -5.06 -32.74 -5.89
N LEU A 767 -5.20 -34.04 -6.17
CA LEU A 767 -6.41 -34.62 -6.75
C LEU A 767 -7.60 -34.45 -5.80
N ARG A 768 -7.39 -34.73 -4.50
CA ARG A 768 -8.42 -34.57 -3.48
C ARG A 768 -8.91 -33.13 -3.36
N PHE A 769 -8.00 -32.15 -3.41
CA PHE A 769 -8.37 -30.73 -3.39
C PHE A 769 -9.12 -30.30 -4.65
N CYS A 770 -8.72 -30.78 -5.83
CA CYS A 770 -9.45 -30.50 -7.07
C CYS A 770 -10.90 -31.02 -7.01
N LEU A 771 -11.09 -32.25 -6.54
CA LEU A 771 -12.42 -32.85 -6.40
C LEU A 771 -13.25 -32.15 -5.31
N SER A 772 -12.62 -31.76 -4.21
CA SER A 772 -13.29 -30.97 -3.15
C SER A 772 -13.74 -29.61 -3.69
N LEU A 773 -12.88 -28.95 -4.47
CA LEU A 773 -13.19 -27.68 -5.09
C LEU A 773 -14.39 -27.80 -6.04
N LEU A 774 -14.42 -28.84 -6.88
CA LEU A 774 -15.56 -29.06 -7.77
C LEU A 774 -16.86 -29.34 -6.99
N TRP A 775 -16.79 -30.18 -5.96
CA TRP A 775 -17.95 -30.50 -5.12
C TRP A 775 -18.51 -29.25 -4.42
N ASN A 776 -17.63 -28.42 -3.83
CA ASN A 776 -18.03 -27.18 -3.17
C ASN A 776 -18.60 -26.14 -4.16
N LEU A 777 -18.10 -26.10 -5.40
CA LEU A 777 -18.59 -25.17 -6.42
C LEU A 777 -20.00 -25.53 -6.93
N THR A 778 -20.35 -26.82 -6.94
CA THR A 778 -21.66 -27.31 -7.37
C THR A 778 -22.69 -27.32 -6.24
N ASP A 779 -22.26 -27.17 -4.99
CA ASP A 779 -23.14 -27.16 -3.81
C ASP A 779 -24.13 -26.00 -3.83
N GLU A 780 -25.42 -26.34 -3.66
CA GLU A 780 -26.57 -25.41 -3.77
C GLU A 780 -26.56 -24.51 -5.03
N ASN A 781 -25.88 -24.93 -6.11
CA ASN A 781 -25.62 -24.07 -7.27
C ASN A 781 -25.90 -24.76 -8.61
N GLY A 782 -27.18 -24.74 -9.01
CA GLY A 782 -27.63 -25.38 -10.26
C GLY A 782 -26.98 -24.83 -11.54
N ILE A 783 -26.58 -23.55 -11.57
CA ILE A 783 -25.89 -22.96 -12.74
C ILE A 783 -24.50 -23.58 -12.89
N VAL A 784 -23.78 -23.77 -11.79
CA VAL A 784 -22.46 -24.40 -11.82
C VAL A 784 -22.55 -25.89 -12.15
N CYS A 785 -23.57 -26.60 -11.65
CA CYS A 785 -23.87 -27.98 -12.07
C CYS A 785 -24.08 -28.06 -13.59
N GLU A 786 -24.87 -27.15 -14.17
CA GLU A 786 -25.10 -27.10 -15.62
C GLU A 786 -23.79 -26.79 -16.39
N ASN A 787 -23.01 -25.82 -15.91
CA ASN A 787 -21.72 -25.48 -16.52
C ASN A 787 -20.72 -26.64 -16.45
N PHE A 788 -20.76 -27.44 -15.38
CA PHE A 788 -19.93 -28.63 -15.23
C PHE A 788 -20.27 -29.69 -16.27
N ILE A 789 -21.56 -29.97 -16.50
CA ILE A 789 -22.03 -30.88 -17.56
C ILE A 789 -21.61 -30.34 -18.94
N LYS A 790 -21.84 -29.04 -19.21
CA LYS A 790 -21.41 -28.37 -20.45
C LYS A 790 -19.89 -28.41 -20.67
N SER A 791 -19.12 -28.61 -19.61
CA SER A 791 -17.66 -28.73 -19.64
C SER A 791 -17.18 -30.17 -19.80
N MET A 792 -18.07 -31.11 -20.16
CA MET A 792 -17.80 -32.55 -20.30
C MET A 792 -17.48 -33.26 -18.98
N GLY A 793 -17.91 -32.70 -17.85
CA GLY A 793 -17.60 -33.23 -16.52
C GLY A 793 -18.12 -34.65 -16.25
N LEU A 794 -19.24 -35.06 -16.87
CA LEU A 794 -19.75 -36.43 -16.74
C LEU A 794 -18.83 -37.49 -17.37
N GLN A 795 -18.07 -37.15 -18.41
CA GLN A 795 -17.09 -38.06 -19.01
C GLN A 795 -15.89 -38.27 -18.08
N LEU A 796 -15.42 -37.18 -17.45
CA LEU A 796 -14.39 -37.26 -16.41
C LEU A 796 -14.84 -38.20 -15.28
N PHE A 797 -16.11 -38.12 -14.87
CA PHE A 797 -16.62 -38.97 -13.80
C PHE A 797 -16.61 -40.45 -14.10
N GLN A 798 -17.05 -40.86 -15.29
CA GLN A 798 -17.00 -42.28 -15.68
C GLN A 798 -15.56 -42.81 -15.58
N ARG A 799 -14.58 -42.01 -16.00
CA ARG A 799 -13.16 -42.36 -15.87
C ARG A 799 -12.72 -42.46 -14.41
N LEU A 800 -13.08 -41.47 -13.58
CA LEU A 800 -12.73 -41.45 -12.16
C LEU A 800 -13.31 -42.63 -11.38
N LEU A 801 -14.58 -42.98 -11.62
CA LEU A 801 -15.25 -44.11 -10.94
C LEU A 801 -14.58 -45.45 -11.27
N ASN A 802 -14.13 -45.63 -12.52
CA ASN A 802 -13.39 -46.82 -12.92
C ASN A 802 -12.01 -46.90 -12.24
N LEU A 803 -11.32 -45.76 -12.11
CA LEU A 803 -9.96 -45.70 -11.57
C LEU A 803 -9.90 -45.76 -10.04
N PHE A 804 -10.88 -45.19 -9.35
CA PHE A 804 -10.87 -45.01 -7.89
C PHE A 804 -11.98 -45.79 -7.18
N SER A 805 -12.45 -46.89 -7.76
CA SER A 805 -13.56 -47.71 -7.23
C SER A 805 -13.34 -48.27 -5.81
N THR A 806 -12.12 -48.23 -5.29
CA THR A 806 -11.77 -48.67 -3.92
C THR A 806 -11.31 -47.53 -3.00
N ASP A 807 -11.10 -46.31 -3.51
CA ASP A 807 -10.69 -45.15 -2.70
C ASP A 807 -11.92 -44.44 -2.15
N THR A 808 -12.25 -44.72 -0.89
CA THR A 808 -13.44 -44.19 -0.23
C THR A 808 -13.44 -42.67 -0.09
N ILE A 809 -12.28 -42.03 0.03
CA ILE A 809 -12.15 -40.57 0.18
C ILE A 809 -12.45 -39.88 -1.15
N VAL A 810 -11.87 -40.40 -2.24
CA VAL A 810 -12.12 -39.89 -3.59
C VAL A 810 -13.55 -40.16 -4.02
N LEU A 811 -14.07 -41.37 -3.76
CA LEU A 811 -15.46 -41.74 -4.05
C LEU A 811 -16.47 -40.85 -3.33
N THR A 812 -16.22 -40.51 -2.05
CA THR A 812 -17.12 -39.61 -1.31
C THR A 812 -17.28 -38.27 -2.00
N LYS A 813 -16.18 -37.70 -2.54
CA LYS A 813 -16.21 -36.42 -3.26
C LYS A 813 -16.91 -36.52 -4.61
N ILE A 814 -16.67 -37.63 -5.33
CA ILE A 814 -17.29 -37.89 -6.64
C ILE A 814 -18.80 -38.04 -6.49
N VAL A 815 -19.24 -38.92 -5.59
CA VAL A 815 -20.67 -39.20 -5.38
C VAL A 815 -21.36 -37.98 -4.76
N GLY A 816 -20.69 -37.25 -3.86
CA GLY A 816 -21.20 -35.98 -3.34
C GLY A 816 -21.50 -34.96 -4.44
N LEU A 817 -20.60 -34.78 -5.41
CA LEU A 817 -20.85 -33.90 -6.56
C LEU A 817 -22.03 -34.38 -7.41
N LEU A 818 -22.14 -35.70 -7.67
CA LEU A 818 -23.27 -36.27 -8.41
C LEU A 818 -24.61 -36.07 -7.67
N SER A 819 -24.60 -36.10 -6.33
CA SER A 819 -25.77 -35.77 -5.51
C SER A 819 -26.25 -34.34 -5.78
N ASN A 820 -25.33 -33.37 -5.78
CA ASN A 820 -25.66 -31.97 -6.08
C ASN A 820 -26.24 -31.79 -7.49
N ILE A 821 -25.82 -32.60 -8.47
CA ILE A 821 -26.42 -32.60 -9.82
C ILE A 821 -27.83 -33.22 -9.77
N ALA A 822 -28.01 -34.31 -9.02
CA ALA A 822 -29.29 -35.00 -8.91
C ALA A 822 -30.38 -34.13 -8.24
N GLU A 823 -29.99 -33.17 -7.39
CA GLU A 823 -30.92 -32.20 -6.80
C GLU A 823 -31.54 -31.24 -7.83
N VAL A 824 -30.87 -31.00 -8.96
CA VAL A 824 -31.31 -30.05 -9.99
C VAL A 824 -32.22 -30.74 -11.01
N SER A 825 -33.52 -30.46 -10.94
CA SER A 825 -34.57 -31.17 -11.71
C SER A 825 -34.25 -31.34 -13.20
N HIS A 826 -33.89 -30.27 -13.90
CA HIS A 826 -33.65 -30.33 -15.35
C HIS A 826 -32.31 -30.99 -15.74
N LEU A 827 -31.41 -31.27 -14.78
CA LEU A 827 -30.10 -31.88 -15.04
C LEU A 827 -30.06 -33.39 -14.79
N LYS A 828 -31.03 -33.94 -14.04
CA LYS A 828 -31.11 -35.38 -13.73
C LYS A 828 -31.07 -36.27 -14.96
N ILE A 829 -31.68 -35.84 -16.06
CA ILE A 829 -31.70 -36.60 -17.32
C ILE A 829 -30.30 -36.94 -17.84
N TYR A 830 -29.31 -36.08 -17.57
CA TYR A 830 -27.94 -36.31 -17.98
C TYR A 830 -27.25 -37.40 -17.15
N LEU A 831 -27.71 -37.69 -15.91
CA LEU A 831 -27.13 -38.76 -15.09
C LEU A 831 -27.41 -40.16 -15.66
N TYR A 832 -28.49 -40.33 -16.44
CA TYR A 832 -28.74 -41.59 -17.13
C TYR A 832 -27.69 -41.91 -18.20
N SER A 833 -26.94 -40.92 -18.70
CA SER A 833 -25.88 -41.16 -19.69
C SER A 833 -24.64 -41.85 -19.09
N ILE A 834 -24.59 -42.04 -17.77
CA ILE A 834 -23.46 -42.64 -17.06
C ILE A 834 -23.82 -43.94 -16.32
N ASP A 835 -24.93 -44.59 -16.70
CA ASP A 835 -25.42 -45.82 -16.06
C ASP A 835 -25.51 -45.70 -14.52
N ILE A 836 -26.02 -44.55 -14.05
CA ILE A 836 -25.98 -44.16 -12.64
C ILE A 836 -26.74 -45.13 -11.72
N ILE A 837 -27.86 -45.73 -12.17
CA ILE A 837 -28.71 -46.58 -11.32
C ILE A 837 -27.99 -47.86 -10.88
N PRO A 838 -27.47 -48.72 -11.79
CA PRO A 838 -26.70 -49.90 -11.39
C PRO A 838 -25.50 -49.57 -10.51
N LEU A 839 -24.83 -48.45 -10.79
CA LEU A 839 -23.68 -48.01 -10.01
C LEU A 839 -24.06 -47.62 -8.57
N MET A 840 -25.12 -46.84 -8.39
CA MET A 840 -25.59 -46.46 -7.05
C MET A 840 -26.11 -47.69 -6.29
N GLN A 841 -26.80 -48.63 -6.94
CA GLN A 841 -27.22 -49.90 -6.33
C GLN A 841 -26.02 -50.70 -5.79
N LYS A 842 -24.91 -50.74 -6.53
CA LYS A 842 -23.67 -51.37 -6.07
C LYS A 842 -23.13 -50.68 -4.81
N TYR A 843 -23.14 -49.35 -4.78
CA TYR A 843 -22.64 -48.58 -3.63
C TYR A 843 -23.53 -48.66 -2.38
N LEU A 844 -24.83 -48.95 -2.53
CA LEU A 844 -25.69 -49.25 -1.38
C LEU A 844 -25.17 -50.42 -0.54
N THR A 845 -24.62 -51.45 -1.19
CA THR A 845 -24.22 -52.70 -0.55
C THR A 845 -22.73 -52.80 -0.27
N GLU A 846 -21.90 -52.20 -1.13
CA GLU A 846 -20.45 -52.42 -1.11
C GLU A 846 -19.63 -51.23 -0.57
N ALA A 847 -20.23 -50.04 -0.41
CA ALA A 847 -19.50 -48.83 -0.03
C ALA A 847 -19.61 -48.50 1.46
N ILE A 848 -18.77 -47.55 1.92
CA ILE A 848 -18.86 -46.97 3.25
C ILE A 848 -20.14 -46.12 3.41
N LEU A 849 -20.56 -45.88 4.65
CA LEU A 849 -21.80 -45.18 4.97
C LEU A 849 -21.95 -43.82 4.25
N ASP A 850 -20.89 -43.01 4.17
CA ASP A 850 -20.92 -41.70 3.50
C ASP A 850 -21.30 -41.79 2.01
N VAL A 851 -20.73 -42.78 1.32
CA VAL A 851 -20.97 -43.04 -0.09
C VAL A 851 -22.35 -43.67 -0.28
N ALA A 852 -22.72 -44.62 0.57
CA ALA A 852 -24.04 -45.26 0.53
C ALA A 852 -25.17 -44.26 0.78
N PHE A 853 -24.98 -43.32 1.72
CA PHE A 853 -25.92 -42.23 2.00
C PHE A 853 -26.16 -41.35 0.77
N SER A 854 -25.07 -40.89 0.15
CA SER A 854 -25.14 -40.07 -1.06
C SER A 854 -25.78 -40.84 -2.23
N ALA A 855 -25.50 -42.14 -2.34
CA ALA A 855 -26.11 -43.02 -3.35
C ALA A 855 -27.62 -43.17 -3.17
N VAL A 856 -28.10 -43.33 -1.92
CA VAL A 856 -29.55 -43.30 -1.61
C VAL A 856 -30.16 -41.97 -2.04
N GLY A 857 -29.52 -40.85 -1.72
CA GLY A 857 -30.01 -39.51 -2.08
C GLY A 857 -30.18 -39.35 -3.59
N ILE A 858 -29.16 -39.74 -4.37
CA ILE A 858 -29.21 -39.73 -5.83
C ILE A 858 -30.37 -40.58 -6.35
N LEU A 859 -30.50 -41.82 -5.88
CA LEU A 859 -31.57 -42.73 -6.30
C LEU A 859 -32.96 -42.17 -5.96
N ALA A 860 -33.12 -41.57 -4.78
CA ALA A 860 -34.38 -40.94 -4.37
C ALA A 860 -34.76 -39.79 -5.29
N HIS A 861 -33.81 -38.93 -5.67
CA HIS A 861 -34.04 -37.82 -6.60
C HIS A 861 -34.43 -38.28 -8.01
N LEU A 862 -33.86 -39.40 -8.48
CA LEU A 862 -34.19 -40.01 -9.77
C LEU A 862 -35.55 -40.70 -9.75
N LEU A 863 -35.87 -41.42 -8.67
CA LEU A 863 -37.16 -42.10 -8.49
C LEU A 863 -38.33 -41.12 -8.35
N TYR A 864 -38.12 -39.98 -7.68
CA TYR A 864 -39.15 -38.97 -7.50
C TYR A 864 -39.69 -38.38 -8.81
N GLU A 865 -38.91 -38.39 -9.90
CA GLU A 865 -39.33 -37.91 -11.21
C GLU A 865 -40.05 -38.96 -12.07
N GLN A 866 -40.12 -40.22 -11.62
CA GLN A 866 -40.91 -41.23 -12.32
C GLN A 866 -42.40 -40.97 -12.09
N ASN A 867 -43.20 -41.06 -13.15
CA ASN A 867 -44.66 -41.04 -13.02
C ASN A 867 -45.08 -42.20 -12.08
N ASP A 868 -46.13 -42.01 -11.27
CA ASP A 868 -46.58 -42.96 -10.24
C ASP A 868 -46.76 -44.42 -10.72
N ASN A 869 -46.91 -44.65 -12.04
CA ASN A 869 -47.08 -45.96 -12.66
C ASN A 869 -45.77 -46.65 -13.12
N GLU A 870 -44.61 -46.00 -13.04
CA GLU A 870 -43.29 -46.50 -13.46
C GLU A 870 -42.27 -46.60 -12.31
N ILE A 871 -42.71 -46.37 -11.06
CA ILE A 871 -41.84 -46.42 -9.88
C ILE A 871 -41.25 -47.83 -9.72
N ASN A 872 -39.92 -47.92 -9.68
CA ASN A 872 -39.21 -49.17 -9.45
C ASN A 872 -39.32 -49.60 -7.96
N LEU A 873 -40.41 -50.32 -7.63
CA LEU A 873 -40.72 -50.80 -6.27
C LEU A 873 -39.63 -51.70 -5.67
N GLU A 874 -38.95 -52.50 -6.50
CA GLU A 874 -37.85 -53.37 -6.08
C GLU A 874 -36.65 -52.53 -5.59
N LEU A 875 -36.30 -51.48 -6.34
CA LEU A 875 -35.27 -50.54 -5.94
C LEU A 875 -35.64 -49.77 -4.66
N CYS A 876 -36.90 -49.34 -4.52
CA CYS A 876 -37.37 -48.70 -3.29
C CYS A 876 -37.25 -49.64 -2.07
N GLN A 877 -37.56 -50.93 -2.25
CA GLN A 877 -37.43 -51.93 -1.19
C GLN A 877 -35.94 -52.16 -0.83
N GLN A 878 -35.07 -52.30 -1.83
CA GLN A 878 -33.62 -52.43 -1.63
C GLN A 878 -33.05 -51.23 -0.86
N MET A 879 -33.43 -50.01 -1.23
CA MET A 879 -33.02 -48.79 -0.51
C MET A 879 -33.50 -48.80 0.95
N ARG A 880 -34.77 -49.16 1.18
CA ARG A 880 -35.34 -49.24 2.53
C ARG A 880 -34.60 -50.25 3.41
N GLU A 881 -34.38 -51.46 2.90
CA GLU A 881 -33.67 -52.52 3.63
C GLU A 881 -32.24 -52.09 3.98
N THR A 882 -31.56 -51.44 3.04
CA THR A 882 -30.21 -50.88 3.24
C THR A 882 -30.18 -49.82 4.34
N ILE A 883 -31.07 -48.81 4.27
CA ILE A 883 -31.11 -47.71 5.26
C ILE A 883 -31.40 -48.24 6.67
N VAL A 884 -32.31 -49.20 6.81
CA VAL A 884 -32.65 -49.81 8.11
C VAL A 884 -31.47 -50.60 8.70
N SER A 885 -30.54 -51.07 7.85
CA SER A 885 -29.34 -51.80 8.29
C SER A 885 -28.23 -50.89 8.83
N TRP A 886 -28.28 -49.58 8.59
CA TRP A 886 -27.22 -48.65 8.98
C TRP A 886 -27.11 -48.49 10.49
N GLN A 887 -25.90 -48.67 10.99
CA GLN A 887 -25.58 -48.43 12.39
C GLN A 887 -25.21 -46.96 12.61
N LYS A 888 -25.60 -46.43 13.77
CA LYS A 888 -25.32 -45.03 14.12
C LYS A 888 -23.81 -44.81 14.20
N PRO A 889 -23.22 -43.93 13.37
CA PRO A 889 -21.77 -43.78 13.32
C PRO A 889 -21.22 -43.22 14.64
N HIS A 890 -20.08 -43.75 15.10
CA HIS A 890 -19.46 -43.37 16.37
C HIS A 890 -18.63 -42.08 16.31
N THR A 891 -18.23 -41.62 15.11
CA THR A 891 -17.17 -40.61 14.94
C THR A 891 -17.53 -39.40 14.09
N ASN A 892 -18.64 -39.41 13.33
CA ASN A 892 -19.01 -38.29 12.46
C ASN A 892 -20.33 -37.64 12.93
N MET A 893 -20.31 -36.31 13.14
CA MET A 893 -21.52 -35.49 13.36
C MET A 893 -22.25 -35.21 12.05
N VAL A 894 -22.65 -36.25 11.34
CA VAL A 894 -23.57 -36.11 10.20
C VAL A 894 -24.87 -36.79 10.62
N THR A 895 -25.96 -36.03 10.63
CA THR A 895 -27.31 -36.59 10.78
C THR A 895 -27.69 -37.23 9.45
N TYR A 896 -27.37 -38.51 9.30
CA TYR A 896 -27.84 -39.36 8.21
C TYR A 896 -29.31 -39.74 8.38
#